data_AF-A0A0H4J0J8-F1
#
_entry.id   AF-A0A0H4J0J8-F1
#
_cell.length_a   1.000
_cell.length_b   1.000
_cell.length_c   1.000
_cell.angle_alpha   90.00
_cell.angle_beta   90.00
_cell.angle_gamma   90.00
#
_symmetry.space_group_name_H-M   'P 1'
#
loop_
_entity.id
_entity.type
_entity.pdbx_description
1 polymer ?
#
loop_
_entity_poly.entity_id
_entity_poly.type
_entity_poly.pdbx_seq_one_letter_code
_entity_poly.pdbx_strand_id
1 'polypeptide(L)'
;MELQYFSYFQPTSSVVALLLALVSILFSVVVLRKTFSNNYSSPASSTETAVLCHQRQQSCALPISGLLHVFMNKNGLIHVTLGNMADKYGPIFSFPTGSHRTLVVSSWEMVKECFTGNNDTAFSNRPIPLAFQTIFYACGGIDSYGLSSVPYGKYWRELRKVCVHNLLSNQQLLKFRHLIISQVDTSFNKLYELCKNSEDNQGMVRMDDWLAQLSFNVIGRIVCGFQSDPKTGAPSRVEQFKEVINEASYFMSTSPVSDNVPMLGWIDQLTGLTRNMKHCGKKLDLVVESIIKDHRQKRRFSRTKGGDEKDDEQDDFIDICLSIMEQPQLPGNNSPPQIPIKSIVLDMIGGGTDTTKLTTIWTLSLLLNNPHVLDKAKQEVDAHFRKKRRSTDDAAAAVVDFDDIRNLVYIQAIIKESMRLYPASPVVERLSGEDCVVGGFHVPAGTRLWANVWKMQRDPKVWDDPLVFRPERFLSDEQKMVDVRGQNYELLPFGAGRRICPGVSFSLDLMQLVLTRLILEFEMKSPSGKVDMTATPGLMSYKVVPLDILLTHRRIKSCVQLASSERDMESSGVPVITLSSGKVMPVLGMGTFEKVGKGSERERLAILKAIEVGYRYFDTAAAYETEEVLGEAIAEALQLGLIESRDELFISSMLWCTDAHPDRVLLALQNSLRNLKLEYLDLYMLPFPASLKPGKITMDIPEEDICRMDYRSVWSAMEECQNLGFTKSIGVSNFSCKKLQELMATANIPPAVNQVEMSPAFQQKKLREYCNANNILVSAVSILGSNGTPWGSNAVLGSEVLKQIAMAKGKSVAQVSMRWVYEQGASLVVKSFSEERLRENLNIFDWELTKEDNEKIGEIPQCRILTAYFLVSPNGPFKSQEELWDDKA
;
A
#
# COMPACT_ATOMS: atom_id res chain seq x y z
N MET A 1 -21.40 4.28 -15.51
CA MET A 1 -21.99 3.20 -16.32
C MET A 1 -21.58 1.90 -15.66
N GLU A 2 -22.48 1.22 -14.95
CA GLU A 2 -22.18 -0.05 -14.29
C GLU A 2 -21.82 -1.09 -15.36
N LEU A 3 -20.52 -1.33 -15.56
CA LEU A 3 -20.03 -2.45 -16.37
C LEU A 3 -20.27 -3.72 -15.55
N GLN A 4 -21.50 -4.24 -15.59
CA GLN A 4 -21.75 -5.64 -15.28
C GLN A 4 -21.01 -6.47 -16.33
N TYR A 5 -19.83 -6.98 -15.95
CA TYR A 5 -19.08 -7.95 -16.75
C TYR A 5 -19.88 -9.26 -16.82
N PHE A 6 -20.79 -9.31 -17.77
CA PHE A 6 -21.52 -10.52 -18.09
C PHE A 6 -20.64 -11.47 -18.90
N SER A 7 -20.70 -12.75 -18.50
CA SER A 7 -19.98 -13.92 -18.98
C SER A 7 -19.61 -13.95 -20.47
N TYR A 8 -18.44 -14.55 -20.76
CA TYR A 8 -17.98 -15.04 -22.08
C TYR A 8 -19.04 -15.82 -22.89
N PHE A 9 -20.03 -16.39 -22.17
CA PHE A 9 -21.26 -16.95 -22.71
C PHE A 9 -22.48 -16.33 -22.02
N GLN A 10 -22.72 -15.04 -22.18
CA GLN A 10 -24.12 -14.62 -22.09
C GLN A 10 -24.78 -15.25 -23.31
N PRO A 11 -25.85 -16.05 -23.12
CA PRO A 11 -26.58 -16.56 -24.25
C PRO A 11 -27.06 -15.32 -25.01
N THR A 12 -26.51 -15.08 -26.20
CA THR A 12 -27.36 -14.67 -27.31
C THR A 12 -28.59 -15.55 -27.16
N SER A 13 -29.76 -14.90 -27.00
CA SER A 13 -30.93 -15.37 -26.22
C SER A 13 -31.23 -16.87 -26.32
N SER A 14 -32.05 -17.43 -25.43
CA SER A 14 -32.58 -18.81 -25.57
C SER A 14 -32.90 -19.26 -27.01
N VAL A 15 -33.21 -18.32 -27.91
CA VAL A 15 -33.32 -18.44 -29.37
C VAL A 15 -32.04 -18.92 -30.10
N VAL A 16 -30.82 -18.42 -29.80
CA VAL A 16 -29.59 -18.86 -30.49
C VAL A 16 -29.16 -20.25 -30.06
N ALA A 17 -29.30 -20.59 -28.78
CA ALA A 17 -29.13 -21.98 -28.32
C ALA A 17 -30.16 -22.92 -28.97
N LEU A 18 -31.42 -22.48 -29.12
CA LEU A 18 -32.46 -23.19 -29.86
C LEU A 18 -32.14 -23.33 -31.35
N LEU A 19 -31.63 -22.29 -32.00
CA LEU A 19 -31.25 -22.30 -33.43
C LEU A 19 -30.04 -23.20 -33.67
N LEU A 20 -29.02 -23.16 -32.81
CA LEU A 20 -27.88 -24.06 -32.87
C LEU A 20 -28.29 -25.50 -32.63
N ALA A 21 -29.17 -25.77 -31.66
CA ALA A 21 -29.72 -27.09 -31.42
C ALA A 21 -30.58 -27.58 -32.61
N LEU A 22 -31.44 -26.74 -33.18
CA LEU A 22 -32.27 -27.08 -34.35
C LEU A 22 -31.42 -27.35 -35.59
N VAL A 23 -30.39 -26.54 -35.84
CA VAL A 23 -29.43 -26.75 -36.95
C VAL A 23 -28.63 -28.03 -36.73
N SER A 24 -28.13 -28.28 -35.52
CA SER A 24 -27.44 -29.54 -35.19
C SER A 24 -28.36 -30.76 -35.31
N ILE A 25 -29.64 -30.68 -34.92
CA ILE A 25 -30.63 -31.76 -35.10
C ILE A 25 -30.88 -32.02 -36.60
N LEU A 26 -31.16 -30.97 -37.37
CA LEU A 26 -31.37 -31.07 -38.83
C LEU A 26 -30.14 -31.64 -39.55
N PHE A 27 -28.94 -31.23 -39.15
CA PHE A 27 -27.70 -31.72 -39.75
C PHE A 27 -27.36 -33.15 -39.30
N SER A 28 -27.65 -33.52 -38.05
CA SER A 28 -27.51 -34.91 -37.55
C SER A 28 -28.41 -35.86 -38.34
N VAL A 29 -29.63 -35.44 -38.69
CA VAL A 29 -30.54 -36.20 -39.56
C VAL A 29 -29.98 -36.36 -40.98
N VAL A 30 -29.30 -35.34 -41.51
CA VAL A 30 -28.66 -35.39 -42.85
C VAL A 30 -27.38 -36.25 -42.84
N VAL A 31 -26.56 -36.16 -41.79
CA VAL A 31 -25.33 -36.96 -41.64
C VAL A 31 -25.68 -38.43 -41.40
N LEU A 32 -26.65 -38.74 -40.53
CA LEU A 32 -27.14 -40.12 -40.32
C LEU A 32 -27.66 -40.74 -41.63
N ARG A 33 -28.30 -39.95 -42.52
CA ARG A 33 -28.68 -40.40 -43.87
C ARG A 33 -27.48 -40.72 -44.77
N LYS A 34 -26.34 -40.05 -44.57
CA LYS A 34 -25.12 -40.20 -45.38
C LYS A 34 -24.20 -41.32 -44.87
N THR A 35 -24.09 -41.51 -43.55
CA THR A 35 -23.30 -42.61 -42.96
C THR A 35 -23.95 -43.99 -43.15
N PHE A 36 -25.28 -44.07 -43.30
CA PHE A 36 -25.93 -45.32 -43.69
C PHE A 36 -25.66 -45.74 -45.16
N SER A 37 -25.05 -44.88 -45.98
CA SER A 37 -24.82 -45.15 -47.41
C SER A 37 -23.41 -45.67 -47.74
N ASN A 38 -22.43 -45.63 -46.83
CA ASN A 38 -21.06 -46.05 -47.12
C ASN A 38 -20.44 -46.80 -45.93
N ASN A 39 -20.48 -48.14 -45.97
CA ASN A 39 -19.67 -49.01 -45.12
C ASN A 39 -18.69 -49.80 -46.00
N TYR A 40 -17.38 -49.58 -45.78
CA TYR A 40 -16.34 -50.57 -46.09
C TYR A 40 -15.23 -50.49 -45.02
N SER A 41 -14.80 -51.66 -44.60
CA SER A 41 -13.96 -51.98 -43.44
C SER A 41 -12.61 -52.57 -43.88
N SER A 42 -11.50 -52.26 -43.18
CA SER A 42 -10.33 -53.15 -42.92
C SER A 42 -9.20 -52.46 -42.10
N PRO A 43 -8.12 -53.14 -41.61
CA PRO A 43 -7.90 -53.37 -40.17
C PRO A 43 -6.56 -52.82 -39.61
N ALA A 44 -6.40 -53.00 -38.29
CA ALA A 44 -5.48 -52.32 -37.36
C ALA A 44 -4.01 -52.82 -37.35
N SER A 45 -3.09 -51.93 -36.91
CA SER A 45 -1.83 -52.32 -36.25
C SER A 45 -1.37 -51.33 -35.16
N SER A 46 -1.03 -51.91 -33.99
CA SER A 46 -0.09 -51.51 -32.93
C SER A 46 0.07 -50.05 -32.42
N THR A 47 -0.96 -49.21 -32.42
CA THR A 47 -1.00 -47.92 -31.69
C THR A 47 -2.15 -47.83 -30.68
N GLU A 48 -2.43 -48.91 -29.94
CA GLU A 48 -3.67 -49.03 -29.17
C GLU A 48 -3.86 -47.94 -28.10
N THR A 49 -2.83 -47.52 -27.36
CA THR A 49 -2.99 -46.54 -26.27
C THR A 49 -3.23 -45.10 -26.77
N ALA A 50 -2.60 -44.71 -27.89
CA ALA A 50 -2.75 -43.37 -28.48
C ALA A 50 -4.03 -43.25 -29.33
N VAL A 51 -4.42 -44.33 -30.03
CA VAL A 51 -5.65 -44.41 -30.82
C VAL A 51 -6.89 -44.46 -29.92
N LEU A 52 -6.82 -45.14 -28.77
CA LEU A 52 -7.92 -45.18 -27.79
C LEU A 52 -8.23 -43.79 -27.18
N CYS A 53 -7.21 -42.95 -26.96
CA CYS A 53 -7.41 -41.58 -26.44
C CYS A 53 -8.03 -40.66 -27.50
N HIS A 54 -7.55 -40.74 -28.76
CA HIS A 54 -8.08 -39.94 -29.86
C HIS A 54 -9.52 -40.36 -30.26
N GLN A 55 -9.86 -41.66 -30.22
CA GLN A 55 -11.21 -42.17 -30.49
C GLN A 55 -12.23 -41.83 -29.39
N ARG A 56 -11.85 -41.87 -28.10
CA ARG A 56 -12.75 -41.45 -27.00
C ARG A 56 -13.03 -39.95 -26.97
N GLN A 57 -12.09 -39.12 -27.45
CA GLN A 57 -12.27 -37.66 -27.55
C GLN A 57 -13.32 -37.26 -28.59
N GLN A 58 -13.45 -38.02 -29.69
CA GLN A 58 -14.45 -37.77 -30.72
C GLN A 58 -15.88 -38.20 -30.30
N SER A 59 -16.02 -39.21 -29.43
CA SER A 59 -17.34 -39.74 -29.03
C SER A 59 -18.24 -38.79 -28.24
N CYS A 60 -17.71 -37.69 -27.68
CA CYS A 60 -18.50 -36.66 -26.97
C CYS A 60 -18.64 -35.33 -27.73
N ALA A 61 -18.09 -35.22 -28.95
CA ALA A 61 -18.15 -33.98 -29.73
C ALA A 61 -19.48 -33.88 -30.49
N LEU A 62 -20.20 -32.75 -30.34
CA LEU A 62 -21.43 -32.51 -31.08
C LEU A 62 -21.12 -32.12 -32.55
N PRO A 63 -21.99 -32.46 -33.52
CA PRO A 63 -21.84 -32.00 -34.90
C PRO A 63 -21.79 -30.47 -34.97
N ILE A 64 -20.84 -29.93 -35.76
CA ILE A 64 -20.60 -28.51 -36.01
C ILE A 64 -20.00 -27.74 -34.82
N SER A 65 -20.51 -27.92 -33.59
CA SER A 65 -20.03 -27.18 -32.41
C SER A 65 -18.86 -27.85 -31.67
N GLY A 66 -18.59 -29.13 -31.93
CA GLY A 66 -17.52 -29.86 -31.28
C GLY A 66 -17.69 -29.90 -29.76
N LEU A 67 -16.63 -29.58 -29.01
CA LEU A 67 -16.68 -29.47 -27.53
C LEU A 67 -16.99 -28.05 -27.04
N LEU A 68 -17.40 -27.11 -27.90
CA LEU A 68 -17.76 -25.74 -27.45
C LEU A 68 -18.78 -25.77 -26.31
N HIS A 69 -19.78 -26.65 -26.40
CA HIS A 69 -20.85 -26.80 -25.40
C HIS A 69 -20.33 -27.10 -23.98
N VAL A 70 -19.17 -27.75 -23.83
CA VAL A 70 -18.52 -28.02 -22.53
C VAL A 70 -18.04 -26.72 -21.87
N PHE A 71 -17.65 -25.74 -22.68
CA PHE A 71 -17.18 -24.43 -22.24
C PHE A 71 -18.28 -23.37 -22.14
N MET A 72 -19.52 -23.71 -22.52
CA MET A 72 -20.70 -22.82 -22.45
C MET A 72 -21.36 -22.80 -21.07
N ASN A 73 -20.84 -23.55 -20.09
CA ASN A 73 -21.36 -23.52 -18.74
C ASN A 73 -21.09 -22.16 -18.08
N LYS A 74 -22.14 -21.45 -17.65
CA LYS A 74 -22.05 -20.13 -17.01
C LYS A 74 -21.11 -20.08 -15.80
N ASN A 75 -20.90 -21.21 -15.13
CA ASN A 75 -20.05 -21.31 -13.93
C ASN A 75 -18.71 -22.03 -14.19
N GLY A 76 -18.43 -22.46 -15.43
CA GLY A 76 -17.23 -23.22 -15.77
C GLY A 76 -16.09 -22.32 -16.26
N LEU A 77 -14.95 -22.34 -15.56
CA LEU A 77 -13.73 -21.67 -16.01
C LEU A 77 -13.03 -22.53 -17.08
N ILE A 78 -12.83 -21.98 -18.29
CA ILE A 78 -12.23 -22.69 -19.43
C ILE A 78 -10.91 -23.35 -19.03
N HIS A 79 -10.01 -22.60 -18.40
CA HIS A 79 -8.69 -23.09 -17.98
C HIS A 79 -8.75 -24.21 -16.93
N VAL A 80 -9.73 -24.19 -16.03
CA VAL A 80 -9.94 -25.26 -15.04
C VAL A 80 -10.47 -26.52 -15.72
N THR A 81 -11.47 -26.37 -16.60
CA THR A 81 -12.00 -27.50 -17.39
C THR A 81 -10.91 -28.14 -18.23
N LEU A 82 -10.08 -27.35 -18.92
CA LEU A 82 -8.93 -27.84 -19.66
C LEU A 82 -7.90 -28.54 -18.75
N GLY A 83 -7.70 -28.03 -17.53
CA GLY A 83 -6.82 -28.65 -16.53
C GLY A 83 -7.32 -30.04 -16.11
N ASN A 84 -8.62 -30.17 -15.83
CA ASN A 84 -9.26 -31.45 -15.51
C ASN A 84 -9.22 -32.43 -16.68
N MET A 85 -9.34 -31.92 -17.91
CA MET A 85 -9.14 -32.73 -19.12
C MET A 85 -7.69 -33.20 -19.26
N ALA A 86 -6.71 -32.35 -18.94
CA ALA A 86 -5.30 -32.73 -18.94
C ALA A 86 -4.99 -33.84 -17.92
N ASP A 87 -5.60 -33.79 -16.73
CA ASP A 87 -5.46 -34.86 -15.73
C ASP A 87 -6.01 -36.20 -16.21
N LYS A 88 -7.01 -36.18 -17.10
CA LYS A 88 -7.64 -37.39 -17.65
C LYS A 88 -6.96 -37.91 -18.92
N TYR A 89 -6.56 -37.01 -19.82
CA TYR A 89 -6.11 -37.36 -21.17
C TYR A 89 -4.59 -37.22 -21.37
N GLY A 90 -3.89 -36.64 -20.40
CA GLY A 90 -2.47 -36.33 -20.48
C GLY A 90 -2.19 -34.85 -20.79
N PRO A 91 -0.91 -34.43 -20.76
CA PRO A 91 -0.50 -33.03 -20.86
C PRO A 91 -0.70 -32.42 -22.25
N ILE A 92 -1.02 -33.23 -23.26
CA ILE A 92 -1.29 -32.83 -24.63
C ILE A 92 -2.51 -33.58 -25.17
N PHE A 93 -3.47 -32.84 -25.73
CA PHE A 93 -4.66 -33.43 -26.34
C PHE A 93 -5.27 -32.49 -27.37
N SER A 94 -6.14 -32.99 -28.26
CA SER A 94 -6.80 -32.18 -29.26
C SER A 94 -8.30 -32.43 -29.34
N PHE A 95 -9.06 -31.41 -29.72
CA PHE A 95 -10.49 -31.53 -29.97
C PHE A 95 -10.97 -30.52 -31.02
N PRO A 96 -12.11 -30.78 -31.69
CA PRO A 96 -12.75 -29.79 -32.54
C PRO A 96 -13.43 -28.70 -31.69
N THR A 97 -13.15 -27.45 -32.02
CA THR A 97 -13.78 -26.25 -31.47
C THR A 97 -14.51 -25.55 -32.60
N GLY A 98 -15.80 -25.83 -32.74
CA GLY A 98 -16.55 -25.38 -33.92
C GLY A 98 -15.99 -26.00 -35.21
N SER A 99 -15.67 -25.14 -36.18
CA SER A 99 -15.04 -25.49 -37.45
C SER A 99 -13.51 -25.61 -37.39
N HIS A 100 -12.89 -25.37 -36.22
CA HIS A 100 -11.44 -25.36 -36.05
C HIS A 100 -10.94 -26.56 -35.26
N ARG A 101 -9.72 -27.01 -35.54
CA ARG A 101 -8.99 -27.96 -34.68
C ARG A 101 -8.27 -27.16 -33.59
N THR A 102 -8.39 -27.61 -32.35
CA THR A 102 -7.66 -27.05 -31.21
C THR A 102 -6.76 -28.10 -30.58
N LEU A 103 -5.48 -27.79 -30.46
CA LEU A 103 -4.49 -28.50 -29.66
C LEU A 103 -4.36 -27.81 -28.30
N VAL A 104 -4.42 -28.57 -27.22
CA VAL A 104 -4.21 -28.10 -25.86
C VAL A 104 -2.93 -28.68 -25.31
N VAL A 105 -2.10 -27.83 -24.71
CA VAL A 105 -0.89 -28.22 -23.97
C VAL A 105 -0.98 -27.66 -22.54
N SER A 106 -0.67 -28.48 -21.54
CA SER A 106 -0.90 -28.16 -20.13
C SER A 106 0.29 -28.46 -19.20
N SER A 107 1.45 -28.86 -19.74
CA SER A 107 2.71 -28.97 -19.00
C SER A 107 3.76 -28.02 -19.55
N TRP A 108 4.74 -27.64 -18.72
CA TRP A 108 5.76 -26.67 -19.11
C TRP A 108 6.67 -27.21 -20.22
N GLU A 109 6.91 -28.53 -20.28
CA GLU A 109 7.71 -29.19 -21.30
C GLU A 109 7.05 -29.07 -22.68
N MET A 110 5.73 -29.33 -22.75
CA MET A 110 4.97 -29.23 -23.99
C MET A 110 4.85 -27.78 -24.46
N VAL A 111 4.64 -26.84 -23.52
CA VAL A 111 4.63 -25.40 -23.82
C VAL A 111 6.00 -24.94 -24.34
N LYS A 112 7.09 -25.42 -23.74
CA LYS A 112 8.47 -25.15 -24.19
C LYS A 112 8.70 -25.69 -25.60
N GLU A 113 8.25 -26.90 -25.90
CA GLU A 113 8.35 -27.47 -27.24
C GLU A 113 7.56 -26.63 -28.27
N CYS A 114 6.41 -26.07 -27.92
CA CYS A 114 5.64 -25.20 -28.81
C CYS A 114 6.32 -23.84 -29.10
N PHE A 115 7.10 -23.31 -28.15
CA PHE A 115 7.68 -21.96 -28.22
C PHE A 115 9.20 -21.94 -28.34
N THR A 116 9.79 -23.05 -28.78
CA THR A 116 11.21 -23.15 -29.14
C THR A 116 11.41 -23.73 -30.54
N GLY A 117 12.61 -23.54 -31.10
CA GLY A 117 13.01 -24.12 -32.39
C GLY A 117 12.07 -23.73 -33.55
N ASN A 118 11.73 -24.73 -34.37
CA ASN A 118 10.86 -24.57 -35.53
C ASN A 118 9.40 -24.36 -35.13
N ASN A 119 8.96 -24.98 -34.04
CA ASN A 119 7.58 -24.87 -33.55
C ASN A 119 7.21 -23.44 -33.12
N ASP A 120 8.16 -22.66 -32.56
CA ASP A 120 7.90 -21.26 -32.24
C ASP A 120 7.54 -20.45 -33.50
N THR A 121 8.22 -20.70 -34.63
CA THR A 121 7.87 -20.07 -35.91
C THR A 121 6.47 -20.51 -36.35
N ALA A 122 6.20 -21.82 -36.30
CA ALA A 122 4.91 -22.38 -36.68
C ALA A 122 3.76 -21.77 -35.86
N PHE A 123 3.90 -21.64 -34.54
CA PHE A 123 2.88 -21.07 -33.64
C PHE A 123 3.01 -19.56 -33.43
N SER A 124 3.72 -18.83 -34.30
CA SER A 124 3.84 -17.37 -34.18
C SER A 124 2.63 -16.60 -34.73
N ASN A 125 1.63 -17.27 -35.30
CA ASN A 125 0.37 -16.64 -35.73
C ASN A 125 -0.69 -16.65 -34.63
N ARG A 126 -1.76 -15.87 -34.82
CA ARG A 126 -2.91 -15.80 -33.92
C ARG A 126 -4.21 -15.90 -34.73
N PRO A 127 -5.28 -16.49 -34.16
CA PRO A 127 -6.61 -16.27 -34.71
C PRO A 127 -6.97 -14.79 -34.58
N ILE A 128 -7.77 -14.27 -35.54
CA ILE A 128 -8.19 -12.87 -35.56
C ILE A 128 -9.70 -12.82 -35.27
N PRO A 129 -10.12 -12.51 -34.03
CA PRO A 129 -11.53 -12.42 -33.67
C PRO A 129 -12.26 -11.32 -34.44
N LEU A 130 -13.57 -11.46 -34.61
CA LEU A 130 -14.42 -10.48 -35.31
C LEU A 130 -14.28 -9.08 -34.71
N ALA A 131 -14.12 -8.97 -33.38
CA ALA A 131 -13.88 -7.70 -32.71
C ALA A 131 -12.59 -7.01 -33.20
N PHE A 132 -11.50 -7.77 -33.39
CA PHE A 132 -10.26 -7.23 -33.95
C PHE A 132 -10.43 -6.78 -35.40
N GLN A 133 -11.17 -7.57 -36.20
CA GLN A 133 -11.44 -7.23 -37.60
C GLN A 133 -12.23 -5.93 -37.76
N THR A 134 -13.16 -5.67 -36.84
CA THR A 134 -14.11 -4.55 -36.95
C THR A 134 -13.70 -3.29 -36.19
N ILE A 135 -12.89 -3.42 -35.11
CA ILE A 135 -12.52 -2.29 -34.23
C ILE A 135 -11.04 -1.90 -34.38
N PHE A 136 -10.13 -2.86 -34.61
CA PHE A 136 -8.68 -2.66 -34.48
C PHE A 136 -7.88 -2.75 -35.79
N TYR A 137 -8.52 -2.49 -36.94
CA TYR A 137 -7.89 -2.50 -38.27
C TYR A 137 -7.20 -3.84 -38.62
N ALA A 138 -7.82 -4.97 -38.25
CA ALA A 138 -7.29 -6.30 -38.51
C ALA A 138 -8.10 -7.05 -39.59
N CYS A 139 -8.08 -6.59 -40.84
CA CYS A 139 -8.95 -7.10 -41.90
C CYS A 139 -8.56 -8.49 -42.48
N GLY A 140 -7.82 -9.31 -41.72
CA GLY A 140 -7.40 -10.67 -42.13
C GLY A 140 -6.31 -10.68 -43.21
N GLY A 141 -5.42 -11.69 -43.18
CA GLY A 141 -4.36 -11.84 -44.19
C GLY A 141 -3.35 -10.68 -44.21
N ILE A 142 -3.05 -10.14 -45.40
CA ILE A 142 -2.06 -9.06 -45.62
C ILE A 142 -2.58 -7.69 -45.12
N ASP A 143 -3.90 -7.54 -44.89
CA ASP A 143 -4.56 -6.27 -44.54
C ASP A 143 -4.76 -6.07 -43.02
N SER A 144 -3.85 -6.62 -42.20
CA SER A 144 -3.78 -6.35 -40.76
C SER A 144 -2.58 -5.46 -40.45
N TYR A 145 -2.73 -4.50 -39.54
CA TYR A 145 -1.71 -3.45 -39.31
C TYR A 145 -1.20 -3.33 -37.87
N GLY A 146 -1.82 -4.04 -36.92
CA GLY A 146 -1.47 -4.01 -35.50
C GLY A 146 -0.46 -5.08 -35.09
N LEU A 147 0.38 -4.78 -34.10
CA LEU A 147 1.35 -5.73 -33.55
C LEU A 147 0.68 -6.99 -32.97
N SER A 148 -0.54 -6.83 -32.46
CA SER A 148 -1.37 -7.90 -31.90
C SER A 148 -1.95 -8.83 -32.97
N SER A 149 -2.29 -8.31 -34.16
CA SER A 149 -3.10 -8.99 -35.17
C SER A 149 -2.36 -9.38 -36.46
N VAL A 150 -1.30 -8.66 -36.82
CA VAL A 150 -0.48 -8.94 -38.02
C VAL A 150 0.12 -10.35 -37.93
N PRO A 151 0.00 -11.19 -38.97
CA PRO A 151 0.68 -12.49 -39.05
C PRO A 151 2.20 -12.39 -38.90
N TYR A 152 2.85 -13.43 -38.40
CA TYR A 152 4.29 -13.44 -38.26
C TYR A 152 4.97 -13.34 -39.64
N GLY A 153 5.91 -12.41 -39.78
CA GLY A 153 6.56 -12.15 -41.05
C GLY A 153 7.56 -10.99 -40.96
N LYS A 154 8.06 -10.52 -42.12
CA LYS A 154 8.99 -9.38 -42.20
C LYS A 154 8.36 -8.11 -41.62
N TYR A 155 7.13 -7.79 -42.03
CA TYR A 155 6.41 -6.60 -41.56
C TYR A 155 6.19 -6.62 -40.05
N TRP A 156 5.69 -7.73 -39.48
CA TRP A 156 5.51 -7.86 -38.04
C TRP A 156 6.82 -7.69 -37.24
N ARG A 157 7.94 -8.19 -37.75
CA ARG A 157 9.26 -8.04 -37.09
C ARG A 157 9.70 -6.57 -37.06
N GLU A 158 9.54 -5.84 -38.16
CA GLU A 158 9.83 -4.40 -38.19
C GLU A 158 8.89 -3.62 -37.28
N LEU A 159 7.59 -3.94 -37.29
CA LEU A 159 6.60 -3.33 -36.40
C LEU A 159 6.96 -3.54 -34.92
N ARG A 160 7.32 -4.77 -34.55
CA ARG A 160 7.80 -5.11 -33.21
C ARG A 160 9.06 -4.34 -32.86
N LYS A 161 10.01 -4.22 -33.79
CA LYS A 161 11.23 -3.44 -33.59
C LYS A 161 10.93 -1.98 -33.33
N VAL A 162 10.00 -1.37 -34.08
CA VAL A 162 9.56 0.02 -33.85
C VAL A 162 9.01 0.20 -32.44
N CYS A 163 8.08 -0.66 -32.01
CA CYS A 163 7.47 -0.57 -30.68
C CYS A 163 8.48 -0.81 -29.55
N VAL A 164 9.27 -1.89 -29.64
CA VAL A 164 10.22 -2.26 -28.59
C VAL A 164 11.37 -1.27 -28.50
N HIS A 165 11.96 -0.87 -29.62
CA HIS A 165 13.13 0.01 -29.60
C HIS A 165 12.77 1.43 -29.14
N ASN A 166 11.64 1.96 -29.61
CA ASN A 166 11.30 3.37 -29.44
C ASN A 166 10.36 3.68 -28.28
N LEU A 167 9.66 2.69 -27.72
CA LEU A 167 8.75 2.90 -26.58
C LEU A 167 9.10 2.03 -25.38
N LEU A 168 9.28 0.71 -25.61
CA LEU A 168 9.27 -0.28 -24.52
C LEU A 168 10.66 -0.76 -24.09
N SER A 169 11.74 -0.21 -24.66
CA SER A 169 13.10 -0.54 -24.25
C SER A 169 13.41 0.10 -22.90
N ASN A 170 14.28 -0.53 -22.11
CA ASN A 170 14.67 0.01 -20.80
C ASN A 170 15.23 1.46 -20.91
N GLN A 171 15.93 1.78 -22.00
CA GLN A 171 16.43 3.14 -22.25
C GLN A 171 15.31 4.15 -22.48
N GLN A 172 14.24 3.78 -23.19
CA GLN A 172 13.11 4.68 -23.41
C GLN A 172 12.25 4.81 -22.16
N LEU A 173 12.01 3.70 -21.44
CA LEU A 173 11.31 3.74 -20.15
C LEU A 173 12.02 4.64 -19.14
N LEU A 174 13.36 4.65 -19.12
CA LEU A 174 14.16 5.60 -18.32
C LEU A 174 13.81 7.06 -18.63
N LYS A 175 13.65 7.41 -19.90
CA LYS A 175 13.29 8.77 -20.33
C LYS A 175 11.87 9.17 -19.91
N PHE A 176 10.95 8.21 -19.87
CA PHE A 176 9.55 8.44 -19.49
C PHE A 176 9.27 8.33 -17.99
N ARG A 177 10.27 8.01 -17.15
CA ARG A 177 10.09 7.84 -15.69
C ARG A 177 9.38 9.01 -15.02
N HIS A 178 9.79 10.23 -15.35
CA HIS A 178 9.21 11.44 -14.76
C HIS A 178 7.73 11.63 -15.16
N LEU A 179 7.35 11.26 -16.40
CA LEU A 179 5.96 11.28 -16.85
C LEU A 179 5.13 10.24 -16.08
N ILE A 180 5.69 9.03 -15.89
CA ILE A 180 5.03 7.97 -15.12
C ILE A 180 4.81 8.42 -13.68
N ILE A 181 5.86 8.92 -13.01
CA ILE A 181 5.79 9.42 -11.62
C ILE A 181 4.74 10.51 -11.50
N SER A 182 4.76 11.51 -12.40
CA SER A 182 3.79 12.61 -12.40
C SER A 182 2.33 12.14 -12.51
N GLN A 183 2.05 11.15 -13.37
CA GLN A 183 0.71 10.60 -13.50
C GLN A 183 0.30 9.78 -12.27
N VAL A 184 1.23 9.03 -11.68
CA VAL A 184 0.99 8.30 -10.42
C VAL A 184 0.75 9.29 -9.28
N ASP A 185 1.56 10.34 -9.13
CA ASP A 185 1.38 11.40 -8.12
C ASP A 185 -0.01 12.03 -8.22
N THR A 186 -0.42 12.40 -9.42
CA THR A 186 -1.75 12.98 -9.66
C THR A 186 -2.87 12.05 -9.21
N SER A 187 -2.73 10.74 -9.44
CA SER A 187 -3.71 9.74 -9.02
C SER A 187 -3.73 9.51 -7.51
N PHE A 188 -2.56 9.49 -6.88
CA PHE A 188 -2.40 9.32 -5.43
C PHE A 188 -2.88 10.55 -4.65
N ASN A 189 -2.65 11.76 -5.16
CA ASN A 189 -3.20 12.98 -4.59
C ASN A 189 -4.74 12.96 -4.55
N LYS A 190 -5.39 12.37 -5.57
CA LYS A 190 -6.86 12.18 -5.54
C LYS A 190 -7.30 11.19 -4.45
N LEU A 191 -6.53 10.12 -4.21
CA LEU A 191 -6.80 9.20 -3.10
C LEU A 191 -6.62 9.87 -1.74
N TYR A 192 -5.57 10.68 -1.59
CA TYR A 192 -5.34 11.46 -0.38
C TYR A 192 -6.50 12.43 -0.10
N GLU A 193 -6.91 13.21 -1.10
CA GLU A 193 -8.05 14.14 -0.98
C GLU A 193 -9.37 13.40 -0.70
N LEU A 194 -9.58 12.21 -1.29
CA LEU A 194 -10.75 11.39 -0.98
C LEU A 194 -10.76 10.97 0.50
N CYS A 195 -9.63 10.53 1.05
CA CYS A 195 -9.55 10.18 2.46
C CYS A 195 -9.76 11.42 3.34
N LYS A 196 -9.08 12.52 3.03
CA LYS A 196 -9.12 13.76 3.81
C LYS A 196 -10.52 14.40 3.87
N ASN A 197 -11.29 14.32 2.80
CA ASN A 197 -12.61 14.94 2.71
C ASN A 197 -13.77 14.01 3.17
N SER A 198 -13.46 12.79 3.62
CA SER A 198 -14.46 11.85 4.15
C SER A 198 -14.68 12.04 5.65
N GLU A 199 -15.92 11.87 6.13
CA GLU A 199 -16.28 12.09 7.55
C GLU A 199 -15.44 11.22 8.51
N ASP A 200 -15.20 9.96 8.14
CA ASP A 200 -14.41 9.01 8.94
C ASP A 200 -12.91 9.00 8.61
N ASN A 201 -12.44 9.92 7.77
CA ASN A 201 -11.09 9.91 7.19
C ASN A 201 -10.73 8.62 6.41
N GLN A 202 -11.76 7.89 5.96
CA GLN A 202 -11.66 6.68 5.16
C GLN A 202 -12.28 6.92 3.78
N GLY A 203 -11.44 6.81 2.73
CA GLY A 203 -11.90 6.85 1.35
C GLY A 203 -12.29 5.45 0.88
N MET A 204 -13.56 5.22 0.54
CA MET A 204 -13.96 4.01 -0.17
C MET A 204 -13.64 4.15 -1.66
N VAL A 205 -12.86 3.21 -2.19
CA VAL A 205 -12.37 3.25 -3.58
C VAL A 205 -12.71 1.96 -4.28
N ARG A 206 -13.41 2.07 -5.42
CA ARG A 206 -13.50 1.00 -6.40
C ARG A 206 -12.19 0.91 -7.18
N MET A 207 -11.36 -0.08 -6.84
CA MET A 207 -10.01 -0.22 -7.38
C MET A 207 -10.01 -0.53 -8.88
N ASP A 208 -11.03 -1.20 -9.39
CA ASP A 208 -11.21 -1.44 -10.83
C ASP A 208 -11.21 -0.15 -11.63
N ASP A 209 -12.01 0.84 -11.20
CA ASP A 209 -12.15 2.11 -11.89
C ASP A 209 -10.90 2.97 -11.72
N TRP A 210 -10.36 3.02 -10.49
CA TRP A 210 -9.16 3.81 -10.18
C TRP A 210 -7.92 3.30 -10.93
N LEU A 211 -7.69 1.98 -10.95
CA LEU A 211 -6.54 1.38 -11.67
C LEU A 211 -6.70 1.46 -13.19
N ALA A 212 -7.93 1.38 -13.72
CA ALA A 212 -8.19 1.60 -15.14
C ALA A 212 -7.81 3.03 -15.55
N GLN A 213 -8.24 4.02 -14.75
CA GLN A 213 -7.92 5.42 -14.99
C GLN A 213 -6.42 5.70 -14.88
N LEU A 214 -5.77 5.18 -13.82
CA LEU A 214 -4.34 5.36 -13.60
C LEU A 214 -3.53 4.76 -14.76
N SER A 215 -3.77 3.49 -15.09
CA SER A 215 -3.01 2.79 -16.14
C SER A 215 -3.21 3.47 -17.50
N PHE A 216 -4.44 3.87 -17.82
CA PHE A 216 -4.74 4.63 -19.04
C PHE A 216 -4.04 5.98 -19.08
N ASN A 217 -4.05 6.74 -17.98
CA ASN A 217 -3.40 8.05 -17.93
C ASN A 217 -1.89 7.93 -18.11
N VAL A 218 -1.25 6.94 -17.49
CA VAL A 218 0.19 6.68 -17.63
C VAL A 218 0.53 6.33 -19.07
N ILE A 219 -0.09 5.30 -19.65
CA ILE A 219 0.25 4.89 -21.02
C ILE A 219 -0.21 5.91 -22.05
N GLY A 220 -1.34 6.59 -21.83
CA GLY A 220 -1.87 7.64 -22.69
C GLY A 220 -0.99 8.90 -22.69
N ARG A 221 -0.35 9.25 -21.57
CA ARG A 221 0.64 10.33 -21.51
C ARG A 221 1.88 9.99 -22.35
N ILE A 222 2.36 8.75 -22.27
CA ILE A 222 3.57 8.30 -23.01
C ILE A 222 3.29 8.12 -24.50
N VAL A 223 2.09 7.61 -24.84
CA VAL A 223 1.75 7.24 -26.22
C VAL A 223 1.13 8.41 -27.00
N CYS A 224 0.26 9.19 -26.38
CA CYS A 224 -0.52 10.24 -27.05
C CYS A 224 -0.27 11.65 -26.50
N GLY A 225 0.70 11.81 -25.60
CA GLY A 225 1.02 13.12 -25.03
C GLY A 225 -0.09 13.71 -24.15
N PHE A 226 -1.05 12.89 -23.68
CA PHE A 226 -2.21 13.40 -22.94
C PHE A 226 -1.84 14.17 -21.69
N GLN A 227 -2.24 15.43 -21.64
CA GLN A 227 -2.15 16.26 -20.45
C GLN A 227 -3.43 16.16 -19.64
N SER A 228 -3.32 16.23 -18.31
CA SER A 228 -4.47 16.34 -17.42
C SER A 228 -4.95 17.79 -17.42
N ASP A 229 -6.06 18.11 -18.07
CA ASP A 229 -6.65 19.45 -18.03
C ASP A 229 -7.64 19.55 -16.85
N PRO A 230 -7.42 20.42 -15.84
CA PRO A 230 -8.31 20.54 -14.70
C PRO A 230 -9.59 21.36 -14.97
N LYS A 231 -9.80 21.94 -16.17
CA LYS A 231 -10.82 23.01 -16.32
C LYS A 231 -11.61 22.99 -17.62
N THR A 232 -12.47 21.99 -17.86
CA THR A 232 -13.70 22.21 -18.66
C THR A 232 -14.79 21.20 -18.30
N GLY A 233 -16.05 21.67 -18.22
CA GLY A 233 -17.24 20.83 -17.92
C GLY A 233 -17.80 20.05 -19.11
N ALA A 234 -17.05 19.91 -20.21
CA ALA A 234 -17.35 19.01 -21.31
C ALA A 234 -16.36 17.83 -21.26
N PRO A 235 -16.74 16.61 -21.70
CA PRO A 235 -15.82 15.50 -21.62
C PRO A 235 -14.58 15.79 -22.46
N SER A 236 -13.43 15.85 -21.81
CA SER A 236 -12.15 16.04 -22.48
C SER A 236 -11.98 14.95 -23.56
N ARG A 237 -11.19 15.21 -24.60
CA ARG A 237 -10.93 14.20 -25.64
C ARG A 237 -10.36 12.89 -25.05
N VAL A 238 -9.64 13.01 -23.95
CA VAL A 238 -9.12 11.91 -23.14
C VAL A 238 -10.27 11.06 -22.58
N GLU A 239 -11.34 11.67 -22.07
CA GLU A 239 -12.52 10.96 -21.57
C GLU A 239 -13.29 10.26 -22.69
N GLN A 240 -13.45 10.90 -23.85
CA GLN A 240 -14.07 10.26 -25.02
C GLN A 240 -13.26 9.02 -25.45
N PHE A 241 -11.93 9.10 -25.46
CA PHE A 241 -11.11 7.95 -25.79
C PHE A 241 -11.22 6.83 -24.76
N LYS A 242 -11.22 7.17 -23.46
CA LYS A 242 -11.43 6.19 -22.38
C LYS A 242 -12.76 5.46 -22.53
N GLU A 243 -13.83 6.19 -22.79
CA GLU A 243 -15.17 5.62 -22.96
C GLU A 243 -15.19 4.61 -24.12
N VAL A 244 -14.66 4.99 -25.28
CA VAL A 244 -14.67 4.11 -26.46
C VAL A 244 -13.71 2.92 -26.29
N ILE A 245 -12.58 3.07 -25.60
CA ILE A 245 -11.68 1.94 -25.27
C ILE A 245 -12.35 0.96 -24.31
N ASN A 246 -13.14 1.43 -23.34
CA ASN A 246 -13.91 0.56 -22.46
C ASN A 246 -15.00 -0.19 -23.25
N GLU A 247 -15.70 0.50 -24.16
CA GLU A 247 -16.66 -0.12 -25.09
C GLU A 247 -15.99 -1.18 -25.98
N ALA A 248 -14.79 -0.90 -26.51
CA ALA A 248 -14.00 -1.84 -27.30
C ALA A 248 -13.56 -3.06 -26.48
N SER A 249 -13.15 -2.85 -25.22
CA SER A 249 -12.73 -3.91 -24.30
C SER A 249 -13.88 -4.87 -23.98
N TYR A 250 -15.10 -4.35 -23.83
CA TYR A 250 -16.31 -5.18 -23.72
C TYR A 250 -16.47 -6.09 -24.93
N PHE A 251 -16.37 -5.56 -26.16
CA PHE A 251 -16.50 -6.39 -27.37
C PHE A 251 -15.41 -7.45 -27.51
N MET A 252 -14.17 -7.17 -27.06
CA MET A 252 -13.11 -8.18 -27.02
C MET A 252 -13.39 -9.34 -26.05
N SER A 253 -14.25 -9.13 -25.04
CA SER A 253 -14.66 -10.17 -24.09
C SER A 253 -15.84 -11.02 -24.57
N THR A 254 -16.49 -10.63 -25.69
CA THR A 254 -17.59 -11.38 -26.28
C THR A 254 -17.10 -12.57 -27.12
N SER A 255 -17.96 -13.56 -27.33
CA SER A 255 -17.68 -14.73 -28.19
C SER A 255 -18.64 -14.79 -29.37
N PRO A 256 -18.39 -14.03 -30.46
CA PRO A 256 -19.14 -14.13 -31.71
C PRO A 256 -19.25 -15.57 -32.23
N VAL A 257 -20.38 -15.92 -32.85
CA VAL A 257 -20.58 -17.26 -33.40
C VAL A 257 -19.62 -17.50 -34.58
N SER A 258 -19.42 -16.47 -35.41
CA SER A 258 -18.50 -16.48 -36.55
C SER A 258 -17.05 -16.82 -36.19
N ASP A 259 -16.62 -16.51 -34.97
CA ASP A 259 -15.23 -16.78 -34.53
C ASP A 259 -14.96 -18.27 -34.35
N ASN A 260 -15.99 -19.09 -34.13
CA ASN A 260 -15.81 -20.54 -33.97
C ASN A 260 -16.51 -21.34 -35.07
N VAL A 261 -17.62 -20.83 -35.61
CA VAL A 261 -18.39 -21.46 -36.70
C VAL A 261 -18.68 -20.39 -37.76
N PRO A 262 -17.71 -20.07 -38.64
CA PRO A 262 -17.83 -18.99 -39.62
C PRO A 262 -19.08 -19.07 -40.52
N MET A 263 -19.54 -20.29 -40.85
CA MET A 263 -20.76 -20.51 -41.65
C MET A 263 -22.05 -19.97 -41.00
N LEU A 264 -22.05 -19.75 -39.68
CA LEU A 264 -23.17 -19.21 -38.91
C LEU A 264 -23.00 -17.73 -38.56
N GLY A 265 -22.05 -17.03 -39.19
CA GLY A 265 -21.78 -15.61 -38.91
C GLY A 265 -22.95 -14.66 -39.19
N TRP A 266 -23.98 -15.09 -39.94
CA TRP A 266 -25.22 -14.32 -40.12
C TRP A 266 -25.97 -14.10 -38.79
N ILE A 267 -25.77 -14.97 -37.78
CA ILE A 267 -26.35 -14.82 -36.44
C ILE A 267 -25.79 -13.55 -35.78
N ASP A 268 -24.49 -13.29 -35.90
CA ASP A 268 -23.85 -12.10 -35.33
C ASP A 268 -24.33 -10.80 -35.99
N GLN A 269 -24.81 -10.88 -37.24
CA GLN A 269 -25.44 -9.75 -37.93
C GLN A 269 -26.87 -9.56 -37.44
N LEU A 270 -27.63 -10.65 -37.29
CA LEU A 270 -29.04 -10.63 -36.87
C LEU A 270 -29.20 -10.17 -35.42
N THR A 271 -28.27 -10.54 -34.52
CA THR A 271 -28.25 -10.06 -33.13
C THR A 271 -27.83 -8.60 -32.98
N GLY A 272 -27.38 -7.96 -34.07
CA GLY A 272 -26.85 -6.60 -34.05
C GLY A 272 -25.42 -6.47 -33.54
N LEU A 273 -24.77 -7.57 -33.13
CA LEU A 273 -23.40 -7.57 -32.59
C LEU A 273 -22.41 -6.96 -33.59
N THR A 274 -22.44 -7.40 -34.84
CA THR A 274 -21.59 -6.86 -35.92
C THR A 274 -21.82 -5.35 -36.14
N ARG A 275 -23.08 -4.89 -36.05
CA ARG A 275 -23.41 -3.46 -36.23
C ARG A 275 -22.83 -2.63 -35.08
N ASN A 276 -22.96 -3.10 -33.86
CA ASN A 276 -22.47 -2.40 -32.67
C ASN A 276 -20.94 -2.34 -32.64
N MET A 277 -20.25 -3.43 -32.98
CA MET A 277 -18.79 -3.45 -33.12
C MET A 277 -18.30 -2.46 -34.19
N LYS A 278 -18.95 -2.42 -35.36
CA LYS A 278 -18.62 -1.43 -36.41
C LYS A 278 -18.86 0.01 -35.96
N HIS A 279 -19.90 0.25 -35.16
CA HIS A 279 -20.17 1.58 -34.60
C HIS A 279 -19.08 2.01 -33.60
N CYS A 280 -18.69 1.10 -32.70
CA CYS A 280 -17.56 1.31 -31.78
C CYS A 280 -16.25 1.58 -32.55
N GLY A 281 -15.93 0.76 -33.55
CA GLY A 281 -14.75 0.95 -34.41
C GLY A 281 -14.72 2.32 -35.10
N LYS A 282 -15.87 2.81 -35.59
CA LYS A 282 -15.97 4.16 -36.18
C LYS A 282 -15.73 5.27 -35.17
N LYS A 283 -16.31 5.18 -33.96
CA LYS A 283 -16.04 6.16 -32.90
C LYS A 283 -14.55 6.20 -32.56
N LEU A 284 -13.95 5.02 -32.44
CA LEU A 284 -12.53 4.86 -32.08
C LEU A 284 -11.62 5.44 -33.17
N ASP A 285 -11.93 5.16 -34.45
CA ASP A 285 -11.22 5.73 -35.60
C ASP A 285 -11.25 7.26 -35.61
N LEU A 286 -12.42 7.86 -35.37
CA LEU A 286 -12.56 9.32 -35.32
C LEU A 286 -11.71 9.94 -34.19
N VAL A 287 -11.72 9.33 -33.00
CA VAL A 287 -10.94 9.81 -31.86
C VAL A 287 -9.44 9.71 -32.15
N VAL A 288 -8.93 8.54 -32.57
CA VAL A 288 -7.50 8.36 -32.83
C VAL A 288 -7.02 9.20 -34.02
N GLU A 289 -7.83 9.32 -35.09
CA GLU A 289 -7.51 10.21 -36.22
C GLU A 289 -7.39 11.67 -35.75
N SER A 290 -8.28 12.13 -34.88
CA SER A 290 -8.20 13.51 -34.35
C SER A 290 -6.91 13.75 -33.57
N ILE A 291 -6.47 12.76 -32.78
CA ILE A 291 -5.22 12.83 -32.02
C ILE A 291 -4.03 12.91 -32.98
N ILE A 292 -3.96 12.02 -33.97
CA ILE A 292 -2.85 12.00 -34.96
C ILE A 292 -2.81 13.30 -35.77
N LYS A 293 -3.97 13.86 -36.14
CA LYS A 293 -4.06 15.16 -36.85
C LYS A 293 -3.45 16.29 -36.04
N ASP A 294 -3.72 16.35 -34.73
CA ASP A 294 -3.17 17.39 -33.86
C ASP A 294 -1.64 17.29 -33.76
N HIS A 295 -1.07 16.08 -33.64
CA HIS A 295 0.38 15.88 -33.64
C HIS A 295 1.01 16.33 -34.96
N ARG A 296 0.39 15.98 -36.10
CA ARG A 296 0.84 16.45 -37.42
C ARG A 296 0.79 17.98 -37.53
N GLN A 297 -0.26 18.60 -36.99
CA GLN A 297 -0.42 20.06 -37.03
C GLN A 297 0.64 20.75 -36.15
N LYS A 298 0.85 20.28 -34.92
CA LYS A 298 1.92 20.75 -34.02
C LYS A 298 3.30 20.66 -34.68
N ARG A 299 3.62 19.51 -35.29
CA ARG A 299 4.88 19.26 -35.98
C ARG A 299 5.10 20.14 -37.22
N ARG A 300 4.02 20.53 -37.90
CA ARG A 300 4.11 21.50 -39.02
C ARG A 300 4.41 22.90 -38.50
N PHE A 301 3.74 23.33 -37.42
CA PHE A 301 3.97 24.63 -36.81
C PHE A 301 5.39 24.80 -36.27
N SER A 302 5.94 23.77 -35.61
CA SER A 302 7.31 23.80 -35.08
C SER A 302 8.39 23.83 -36.17
N ARG A 303 8.14 23.27 -37.36
CA ARG A 303 9.06 23.36 -38.51
C ARG A 303 9.07 24.73 -39.20
N THR A 304 7.98 25.50 -39.10
CA THR A 304 7.86 26.84 -39.73
C THR A 304 8.46 27.97 -38.90
N LYS A 305 8.63 27.81 -37.59
CA LYS A 305 9.41 28.73 -36.74
C LYS A 305 10.86 28.24 -36.73
N GLY A 306 11.77 28.93 -37.39
CA GLY A 306 13.15 28.47 -37.55
C GLY A 306 13.87 28.15 -36.23
N GLY A 307 14.36 26.92 -36.11
CA GLY A 307 15.65 26.56 -35.48
C GLY A 307 15.83 26.61 -33.97
N ASP A 308 15.43 27.67 -33.26
CA ASP A 308 16.06 28.00 -31.97
C ASP A 308 15.16 28.04 -30.74
N GLU A 309 13.84 27.85 -30.89
CA GLU A 309 12.93 27.55 -29.77
C GLU A 309 12.40 26.12 -29.95
N LYS A 310 13.15 25.12 -29.48
CA LYS A 310 12.52 23.84 -29.17
C LYS A 310 11.61 24.09 -27.99
N ASP A 311 10.29 23.95 -28.18
CA ASP A 311 9.41 23.70 -27.03
C ASP A 311 10.04 22.53 -26.25
N ASP A 312 10.33 22.71 -24.96
CA ASP A 312 10.93 21.70 -24.06
C ASP A 312 10.02 20.46 -23.86
N GLU A 313 8.97 20.28 -24.68
CA GLU A 313 8.05 19.17 -24.63
C GLU A 313 8.67 17.93 -25.30
N GLN A 314 8.90 16.89 -24.50
CA GLN A 314 9.45 15.61 -24.95
C GLN A 314 8.53 14.92 -25.97
N ASP A 315 9.07 14.53 -27.14
CA ASP A 315 8.36 13.74 -28.16
C ASP A 315 7.67 12.51 -27.54
N ASP A 316 6.38 12.34 -27.82
CA ASP A 316 5.64 11.13 -27.46
C ASP A 316 5.73 10.05 -28.54
N PHE A 317 5.11 8.89 -28.29
CA PHE A 317 5.21 7.77 -29.22
C PHE A 317 4.52 8.03 -30.58
N ILE A 318 3.47 8.85 -30.65
CA ILE A 318 2.86 9.22 -31.93
C ILE A 318 3.84 10.04 -32.75
N ASP A 319 4.54 11.01 -32.14
CA ASP A 319 5.56 11.80 -32.84
C ASP A 319 6.70 10.95 -33.38
N ILE A 320 7.12 9.93 -32.61
CA ILE A 320 8.11 8.96 -33.05
C ILE A 320 7.57 8.12 -34.21
N CYS A 321 6.34 7.61 -34.10
CA CYS A 321 5.70 6.83 -35.18
C CYS A 321 5.57 7.66 -36.47
N LEU A 322 5.14 8.92 -36.38
CA LEU A 322 5.09 9.83 -37.53
C LEU A 322 6.48 10.02 -38.16
N SER A 323 7.53 10.11 -37.34
CA SER A 323 8.91 10.30 -37.85
C SER A 323 9.46 9.09 -38.61
N ILE A 324 9.05 7.87 -38.22
CA ILE A 324 9.56 6.61 -38.77
C ILE A 324 8.68 6.14 -39.93
N MET A 325 7.36 6.14 -39.74
CA MET A 325 6.41 5.46 -40.61
C MET A 325 5.96 6.32 -41.80
N GLU A 326 6.16 7.64 -41.76
CA GLU A 326 5.92 8.54 -42.90
C GLU A 326 7.12 8.64 -43.86
N GLN A 327 8.24 7.96 -43.56
CA GLN A 327 9.35 7.81 -44.50
C GLN A 327 9.03 6.74 -45.56
N PRO A 328 9.62 6.81 -46.78
CA PRO A 328 9.38 5.79 -47.78
C PRO A 328 9.88 4.42 -47.29
N GLN A 329 8.93 3.48 -47.15
CA GLN A 329 9.10 2.01 -47.16
C GLN A 329 9.43 1.33 -45.82
N LEU A 330 8.39 1.04 -45.02
CA LEU A 330 8.41 -0.17 -44.17
C LEU A 330 8.23 -1.40 -45.09
N PRO A 331 9.17 -2.37 -45.12
CA PRO A 331 9.09 -3.50 -46.03
C PRO A 331 7.81 -4.32 -45.85
N GLY A 332 7.00 -4.42 -46.90
CA GLY A 332 5.79 -5.25 -46.93
C GLY A 332 4.48 -4.55 -46.53
N ASN A 333 4.46 -3.21 -46.41
CA ASN A 333 3.24 -2.44 -46.19
C ASN A 333 2.91 -1.56 -47.42
N ASN A 334 1.77 -1.81 -48.07
CA ASN A 334 1.28 -1.02 -49.21
C ASN A 334 0.23 0.03 -48.81
N SER A 335 -0.11 0.13 -47.52
CA SER A 335 -1.20 0.97 -47.04
C SER A 335 -0.73 2.34 -46.58
N PRO A 336 -1.63 3.36 -46.59
CA PRO A 336 -1.31 4.69 -46.10
C PRO A 336 -0.70 4.65 -44.70
N PRO A 337 0.40 5.37 -44.42
CA PRO A 337 1.11 5.34 -43.14
C PRO A 337 0.23 5.55 -41.91
N GLN A 338 -0.92 6.24 -42.05
CA GLN A 338 -1.81 6.49 -40.91
C GLN A 338 -2.45 5.23 -40.31
N ILE A 339 -2.73 4.18 -41.10
CA ILE A 339 -3.46 3.00 -40.60
C ILE A 339 -2.59 2.19 -39.62
N PRO A 340 -1.32 1.86 -39.94
CA PRO A 340 -0.40 1.26 -38.98
C PRO A 340 -0.24 2.08 -37.70
N ILE A 341 -0.09 3.40 -37.79
CA ILE A 341 0.09 4.27 -36.61
C ILE A 341 -1.13 4.14 -35.69
N LYS A 342 -2.35 4.27 -36.23
CA LYS A 342 -3.59 4.09 -35.47
C LYS A 342 -3.64 2.74 -34.76
N SER A 343 -3.33 1.68 -35.48
CA SER A 343 -3.41 0.31 -34.96
C SER A 343 -2.41 0.06 -33.83
N ILE A 344 -1.15 0.51 -33.96
CA ILE A 344 -0.15 0.38 -32.90
C ILE A 344 -0.54 1.20 -31.66
N VAL A 345 -1.01 2.43 -31.84
CA VAL A 345 -1.44 3.29 -30.71
C VAL A 345 -2.52 2.58 -29.89
N LEU A 346 -3.50 1.98 -30.56
CA LEU A 346 -4.54 1.20 -29.90
C LEU A 346 -3.99 -0.05 -29.21
N ASP A 347 -3.07 -0.78 -29.84
CA ASP A 347 -2.42 -1.95 -29.24
C ASP A 347 -1.65 -1.60 -27.96
N MET A 348 -0.89 -0.49 -27.96
CA MET A 348 -0.10 -0.07 -26.81
C MET A 348 -0.99 0.38 -25.65
N ILE A 349 -2.02 1.19 -25.92
CA ILE A 349 -2.95 1.69 -24.90
C ILE A 349 -3.79 0.55 -24.33
N GLY A 350 -4.39 -0.28 -25.18
CA GLY A 350 -5.21 -1.40 -24.76
C GLY A 350 -4.40 -2.43 -23.96
N GLY A 351 -3.24 -2.83 -24.48
CA GLY A 351 -2.35 -3.78 -23.83
C GLY A 351 -1.80 -3.29 -22.49
N GLY A 352 -1.39 -2.01 -22.41
CA GLY A 352 -0.81 -1.42 -21.20
C GLY A 352 -1.82 -1.05 -20.11
N THR A 353 -3.09 -0.87 -20.46
CA THR A 353 -4.14 -0.47 -19.51
C THR A 353 -4.77 -1.67 -18.80
N ASP A 354 -5.42 -2.54 -19.57
CA ASP A 354 -6.35 -3.52 -18.98
C ASP A 354 -5.63 -4.66 -18.26
N THR A 355 -4.48 -5.10 -18.79
CA THR A 355 -3.69 -6.19 -18.19
C THR A 355 -2.99 -5.77 -16.89
N THR A 356 -2.46 -4.55 -16.84
CA THR A 356 -1.83 -3.96 -15.65
C THR A 356 -2.88 -3.77 -14.55
N LYS A 357 -4.04 -3.19 -14.90
CA LYS A 357 -5.20 -3.07 -14.01
C LYS A 357 -5.55 -4.44 -13.41
N LEU A 358 -5.80 -5.42 -14.28
CA LEU A 358 -6.25 -6.74 -13.87
C LEU A 358 -5.27 -7.45 -12.92
N THR A 359 -3.98 -7.42 -13.24
CA THR A 359 -2.95 -8.07 -12.43
C THR A 359 -2.80 -7.39 -11.07
N THR A 360 -2.90 -6.05 -11.03
CA THR A 360 -2.84 -5.28 -9.78
C THR A 360 -4.06 -5.58 -8.89
N ILE A 361 -5.26 -5.71 -9.48
CA ILE A 361 -6.49 -6.08 -8.76
C ILE A 361 -6.34 -7.45 -8.08
N TRP A 362 -5.83 -8.47 -8.79
CA TRP A 362 -5.59 -9.79 -8.19
C TRP A 362 -4.55 -9.73 -7.09
N THR A 363 -3.48 -8.95 -7.30
CA THR A 363 -2.43 -8.75 -6.30
C THR A 363 -2.97 -8.14 -5.01
N LEU A 364 -3.77 -7.07 -5.11
CA LEU A 364 -4.42 -6.45 -3.95
C LEU A 364 -5.44 -7.38 -3.28
N SER A 365 -6.23 -8.12 -4.07
CA SER A 365 -7.18 -9.11 -3.54
C SER A 365 -6.47 -10.20 -2.73
N LEU A 366 -5.33 -10.68 -3.22
CA LEU A 366 -4.50 -11.66 -2.55
C LEU A 366 -3.92 -11.12 -1.24
N LEU A 367 -3.40 -9.88 -1.24
CA LEU A 367 -2.85 -9.26 -0.04
C LEU A 367 -3.91 -9.04 1.04
N LEU A 368 -5.10 -8.55 0.67
CA LEU A 368 -6.20 -8.35 1.62
C LEU A 368 -6.72 -9.66 2.22
N ASN A 369 -6.68 -10.76 1.47
CA ASN A 369 -7.00 -12.09 1.98
C ASN A 369 -5.85 -12.76 2.75
N ASN A 370 -4.65 -12.17 2.76
CA ASN A 370 -3.47 -12.69 3.44
C ASN A 370 -2.76 -11.58 4.25
N PRO A 371 -3.35 -11.12 5.38
CA PRO A 371 -2.83 -9.99 6.15
C PRO A 371 -1.38 -10.16 6.58
N HIS A 372 -0.96 -11.37 6.95
CA HIS A 372 0.43 -11.67 7.32
C HIS A 372 1.44 -11.39 6.18
N VAL A 373 1.05 -11.59 4.92
CA VAL A 373 1.89 -11.23 3.76
C VAL A 373 1.93 -9.72 3.58
N LEU A 374 0.77 -9.06 3.72
CA LEU A 374 0.68 -7.60 3.66
C LEU A 374 1.54 -6.95 4.75
N ASP A 375 1.53 -7.47 5.98
CA ASP A 375 2.34 -6.94 7.09
C ASP A 375 3.84 -7.11 6.84
N LYS A 376 4.28 -8.25 6.29
CA LYS A 376 5.67 -8.43 5.85
C LYS A 376 6.05 -7.44 4.74
N ALA A 377 5.15 -7.19 3.79
CA ALA A 377 5.36 -6.20 2.72
C ALA A 377 5.48 -4.78 3.29
N LYS A 378 4.64 -4.44 4.27
CA LYS A 378 4.75 -3.17 5.00
C LYS A 378 6.10 -3.04 5.70
N GLN A 379 6.56 -4.08 6.38
CA GLN A 379 7.87 -4.08 7.05
C GLN A 379 9.03 -3.84 6.07
N GLU A 380 9.03 -4.49 4.90
CA GLU A 380 10.05 -4.25 3.87
C GLU A 380 10.03 -2.79 3.39
N VAL A 381 8.85 -2.30 3.00
CA VAL A 381 8.67 -0.94 2.48
C VAL A 381 9.06 0.11 3.53
N ASP A 382 8.59 -0.03 4.77
CA ASP A 382 8.88 0.89 5.86
C ASP A 382 10.37 0.89 6.22
N ALA A 383 11.04 -0.28 6.20
CA ALA A 383 12.48 -0.38 6.42
C ALA A 383 13.29 0.31 5.31
N HIS A 384 12.93 0.10 4.04
CA HIS A 384 13.58 0.73 2.89
C HIS A 384 13.49 2.26 2.95
N PHE A 385 12.28 2.80 3.14
CA PHE A 385 12.09 4.26 3.18
C PHE A 385 12.60 4.90 4.47
N ARG A 386 12.65 4.18 5.59
CA ARG A 386 13.37 4.63 6.79
C ARG A 386 14.87 4.76 6.54
N LYS A 387 15.48 3.82 5.80
CA LYS A 387 16.89 3.90 5.40
C LYS A 387 17.14 5.06 4.43
N LYS A 388 16.28 5.23 3.41
CA LYS A 388 16.37 6.33 2.43
C LYS A 388 16.37 7.69 3.11
N ARG A 389 15.42 7.94 4.03
CA ARG A 389 15.33 9.19 4.80
C ARG A 389 16.55 9.50 5.66
N ARG A 390 17.26 8.49 6.17
CA ARG A 390 18.50 8.68 6.94
C ARG A 390 19.71 9.04 6.07
N SER A 391 19.67 8.71 4.78
CA SER A 391 20.81 8.90 3.86
C SER A 391 20.72 10.19 3.02
N THR A 392 19.60 10.90 3.07
CA THR A 392 19.35 12.11 2.26
C THR A 392 18.62 13.16 3.09
N ASP A 393 19.22 14.33 3.28
CA ASP A 393 18.65 15.48 4.04
C ASP A 393 17.49 16.20 3.31
N ASP A 394 16.91 15.57 2.28
CA ASP A 394 16.10 16.24 1.28
C ASP A 394 14.62 15.82 1.33
N ALA A 395 13.71 16.76 1.08
CA ALA A 395 12.26 16.50 1.01
C ALA A 395 11.91 15.48 -0.10
N ALA A 396 12.80 15.30 -1.07
CA ALA A 396 12.72 14.29 -2.13
C ALA A 396 12.78 12.83 -1.61
N ALA A 397 13.26 12.59 -0.39
CA ALA A 397 13.34 11.26 0.22
C ALA A 397 11.96 10.60 0.47
N ALA A 398 10.88 11.38 0.39
CA ALA A 398 9.51 10.91 0.56
C ALA A 398 8.87 10.37 -0.72
N VAL A 399 9.43 10.64 -1.90
CA VAL A 399 8.87 10.20 -3.19
C VAL A 399 9.39 8.80 -3.52
N VAL A 400 8.46 7.91 -3.89
CA VAL A 400 8.79 6.56 -4.41
C VAL A 400 9.22 6.70 -5.87
N ASP A 401 10.43 6.28 -6.17
CA ASP A 401 10.99 6.28 -7.51
C ASP A 401 11.29 4.85 -8.03
N PHE A 402 11.80 4.76 -9.25
CA PHE A 402 12.12 3.49 -9.89
C PHE A 402 13.38 2.82 -9.33
N ASP A 403 14.20 3.54 -8.56
CA ASP A 403 15.38 2.99 -7.92
C ASP A 403 15.01 2.34 -6.59
N ASP A 404 13.99 2.87 -5.91
CA ASP A 404 13.38 2.24 -4.75
C ASP A 404 12.79 0.87 -5.06
N ILE A 405 11.91 0.78 -6.06
CA ILE A 405 11.19 -0.46 -6.37
C ILE A 405 12.12 -1.62 -6.77
N ARG A 406 13.31 -1.30 -7.30
CA ARG A 406 14.34 -2.31 -7.62
C ARG A 406 14.89 -3.02 -6.38
N ASN A 407 14.84 -2.38 -5.22
CA ASN A 407 15.36 -2.91 -3.96
C ASN A 407 14.30 -3.63 -3.10
N LEU A 408 13.03 -3.54 -3.46
CA LEU A 408 11.90 -4.14 -2.74
C LEU A 408 11.64 -5.58 -3.26
N VAL A 409 12.49 -6.51 -2.83
CA VAL A 409 12.50 -7.89 -3.34
C VAL A 409 11.25 -8.68 -2.97
N TYR A 410 10.64 -8.39 -1.83
CA TYR A 410 9.41 -9.05 -1.38
C TYR A 410 8.18 -8.51 -2.14
N ILE A 411 8.14 -7.21 -2.44
CA ILE A 411 7.14 -6.63 -3.37
C ILE A 411 7.24 -7.29 -4.76
N GLN A 412 8.45 -7.49 -5.28
CA GLN A 412 8.66 -8.21 -6.54
C GLN A 412 8.17 -9.67 -6.46
N ALA A 413 8.45 -10.36 -5.35
CA ALA A 413 7.99 -11.72 -5.11
C ALA A 413 6.46 -11.82 -5.02
N ILE A 414 5.80 -10.85 -4.39
CA ILE A 414 4.32 -10.75 -4.31
C ILE A 414 3.71 -10.66 -5.70
N ILE A 415 4.26 -9.81 -6.58
CA ILE A 415 3.75 -9.64 -7.95
C ILE A 415 3.98 -10.92 -8.77
N LYS A 416 5.15 -11.57 -8.66
CA LYS A 416 5.41 -12.86 -9.30
C LYS A 416 4.43 -13.94 -8.84
N GLU A 417 4.21 -14.09 -7.53
CA GLU A 417 3.29 -15.08 -6.98
C GLU A 417 1.83 -14.79 -7.35
N SER A 418 1.46 -13.51 -7.40
CA SER A 418 0.13 -13.09 -7.85
C SER A 418 -0.12 -13.49 -9.30
N MET A 419 0.86 -13.30 -10.18
CA MET A 419 0.78 -13.73 -11.59
C MET A 419 0.87 -15.25 -11.76
N ARG A 420 1.54 -15.98 -10.86
CA ARG A 420 1.55 -17.45 -10.86
C ARG A 420 0.14 -17.99 -10.58
N LEU A 421 -0.52 -17.46 -9.55
CA LEU A 421 -1.87 -17.86 -9.19
C LEU A 421 -2.91 -17.30 -10.17
N TYR A 422 -2.91 -16.00 -10.45
CA TYR A 422 -3.91 -15.35 -11.29
C TYR A 422 -3.25 -14.69 -12.51
N PRO A 423 -2.74 -15.48 -13.47
CA PRO A 423 -2.22 -14.92 -14.71
C PRO A 423 -3.33 -14.17 -15.44
N ALA A 424 -3.03 -12.98 -15.97
CA ALA A 424 -4.00 -12.16 -16.70
C ALA A 424 -4.65 -12.96 -17.85
N SER A 425 -3.85 -13.79 -18.53
CA SER A 425 -4.29 -14.74 -19.55
C SER A 425 -4.00 -16.18 -19.10
N PRO A 426 -4.97 -16.88 -18.49
CA PRO A 426 -4.80 -18.27 -18.04
C PRO A 426 -4.68 -19.28 -19.19
N VAL A 427 -5.13 -18.91 -20.39
CA VAL A 427 -4.96 -19.69 -21.63
C VAL A 427 -4.35 -18.80 -22.70
N VAL A 428 -3.13 -19.14 -23.16
CA VAL A 428 -2.47 -18.42 -24.25
C VAL A 428 -2.83 -19.09 -25.57
N GLU A 429 -3.46 -18.32 -26.47
CA GLU A 429 -3.88 -18.77 -27.78
C GLU A 429 -2.87 -18.42 -28.89
N ARG A 430 -2.62 -19.39 -29.79
CA ARG A 430 -1.84 -19.24 -31.04
C ARG A 430 -2.52 -19.99 -32.18
N LEU A 431 -2.04 -19.76 -33.40
CA LEU A 431 -2.45 -20.46 -34.61
C LEU A 431 -1.20 -21.01 -35.31
N SER A 432 -1.22 -22.27 -35.73
CA SER A 432 -0.15 -22.83 -36.56
C SER A 432 -0.21 -22.26 -37.98
N GLY A 433 0.89 -21.67 -38.45
CA GLY A 433 1.03 -21.21 -39.83
C GLY A 433 1.50 -22.30 -40.80
N GLU A 434 2.12 -23.35 -40.27
CA GLU A 434 2.69 -24.48 -41.01
C GLU A 434 2.47 -25.78 -40.23
N ASP A 435 2.66 -26.91 -40.91
CA ASP A 435 2.63 -28.23 -40.29
C ASP A 435 3.81 -28.37 -39.32
N CYS A 436 3.57 -28.92 -38.13
CA CYS A 436 4.60 -29.09 -37.11
C CYS A 436 4.37 -30.35 -36.28
N VAL A 437 5.31 -30.64 -35.37
CA VAL A 437 5.23 -31.80 -34.48
C VAL A 437 5.39 -31.32 -33.04
N VAL A 438 4.45 -31.70 -32.17
CA VAL A 438 4.49 -31.39 -30.74
C VAL A 438 4.24 -32.67 -29.95
N GLY A 439 5.13 -33.03 -29.03
CA GLY A 439 5.00 -34.23 -28.21
C GLY A 439 4.95 -35.52 -29.04
N GLY A 440 5.57 -35.51 -30.22
CA GLY A 440 5.50 -36.61 -31.20
C GLY A 440 4.22 -36.67 -32.04
N PHE A 441 3.27 -35.74 -31.86
CA PHE A 441 2.03 -35.68 -32.63
C PHE A 441 2.14 -34.71 -33.80
N HIS A 442 1.65 -35.12 -34.96
CA HIS A 442 1.54 -34.25 -36.12
C HIS A 442 0.42 -33.21 -35.94
N VAL A 443 0.76 -31.93 -36.12
CA VAL A 443 -0.13 -30.78 -35.97
C VAL A 443 -0.22 -30.05 -37.31
N PRO A 444 -1.33 -30.20 -38.06
CA PRO A 444 -1.51 -29.51 -39.33
C PRO A 444 -1.57 -27.98 -39.19
N ALA A 445 -1.19 -27.26 -40.24
CA ALA A 445 -1.38 -25.82 -40.37
C ALA A 445 -2.86 -25.42 -40.16
N GLY A 446 -3.09 -24.26 -39.57
CA GLY A 446 -4.43 -23.77 -39.21
C GLY A 446 -5.00 -24.35 -37.92
N THR A 447 -4.22 -25.13 -37.16
CA THR A 447 -4.60 -25.63 -35.83
C THR A 447 -4.43 -24.52 -34.79
N ARG A 448 -5.46 -24.31 -33.95
CA ARG A 448 -5.36 -23.42 -32.78
C ARG A 448 -4.59 -24.13 -31.68
N LEU A 449 -3.65 -23.43 -31.05
CA LEU A 449 -2.94 -23.91 -29.86
C LEU A 449 -3.47 -23.15 -28.65
N TRP A 450 -3.92 -23.87 -27.64
CA TRP A 450 -4.31 -23.36 -26.32
C TRP A 450 -3.33 -23.87 -25.28
N ALA A 451 -2.38 -23.02 -24.88
CA ALA A 451 -1.47 -23.32 -23.78
C ALA A 451 -2.14 -22.95 -22.45
N ASN A 452 -2.42 -23.95 -21.61
CA ASN A 452 -3.07 -23.79 -20.31
C ASN A 452 -2.05 -23.37 -19.23
N VAL A 453 -1.69 -22.09 -19.25
CA VAL A 453 -0.76 -21.47 -18.31
C VAL A 453 -1.22 -21.64 -16.86
N TRP A 454 -2.53 -21.56 -16.61
CA TRP A 454 -3.10 -21.73 -15.27
C TRP A 454 -2.80 -23.10 -14.66
N LYS A 455 -2.94 -24.18 -15.44
CA LYS A 455 -2.68 -25.56 -14.98
C LYS A 455 -1.19 -25.77 -14.73
N MET A 456 -0.35 -25.32 -15.65
CA MET A 456 1.11 -25.43 -15.57
C MET A 456 1.66 -24.70 -14.34
N GLN A 457 1.20 -23.47 -14.08
CA GLN A 457 1.61 -22.68 -12.91
C GLN A 457 1.06 -23.22 -11.58
N ARG A 458 0.28 -24.31 -11.61
CA ARG A 458 -0.27 -25.04 -10.46
C ARG A 458 0.13 -26.51 -10.44
N ASP A 459 1.09 -26.92 -11.26
CA ASP A 459 1.56 -28.30 -11.27
C ASP A 459 2.29 -28.59 -9.95
N PRO A 460 1.81 -29.52 -9.11
CA PRO A 460 2.48 -29.88 -7.86
C PRO A 460 3.85 -30.52 -8.06
N LYS A 461 4.20 -30.95 -9.29
CA LYS A 461 5.56 -31.42 -9.62
C LYS A 461 6.59 -30.29 -9.73
N VAL A 462 6.11 -29.06 -9.91
CA VAL A 462 6.93 -27.86 -10.12
C VAL A 462 6.82 -26.90 -8.94
N TRP A 463 5.63 -26.78 -8.35
CA TRP A 463 5.32 -25.81 -7.32
C TRP A 463 4.81 -26.49 -6.05
N ASP A 464 5.59 -26.41 -4.97
CA ASP A 464 5.14 -26.86 -3.64
C ASP A 464 3.93 -26.04 -3.17
N ASP A 465 2.92 -26.73 -2.62
CA ASP A 465 1.63 -26.16 -2.21
C ASP A 465 1.06 -25.19 -3.26
N PRO A 466 0.76 -25.68 -4.49
CA PRO A 466 0.60 -24.82 -5.67
C PRO A 466 -0.60 -23.87 -5.57
N LEU A 467 -1.55 -24.13 -4.68
CA LEU A 467 -2.74 -23.29 -4.49
C LEU A 467 -2.58 -22.23 -3.39
N VAL A 468 -1.53 -22.32 -2.57
CA VAL A 468 -1.27 -21.37 -1.47
C VAL A 468 -0.55 -20.15 -2.03
N PHE A 469 -1.01 -18.96 -1.64
CA PHE A 469 -0.33 -17.69 -1.90
C PHE A 469 0.86 -17.55 -0.95
N ARG A 470 2.07 -17.82 -1.48
CA ARG A 470 3.31 -17.81 -0.70
C ARG A 470 4.43 -17.10 -1.48
N PRO A 471 4.51 -15.76 -1.42
CA PRO A 471 5.55 -15.00 -2.10
C PRO A 471 6.98 -15.43 -1.76
N GLU A 472 7.20 -15.94 -0.54
CA GLU A 472 8.49 -16.43 -0.07
C GLU A 472 9.12 -17.50 -0.98
N ARG A 473 8.31 -18.19 -1.80
CA ARG A 473 8.85 -19.16 -2.77
C ARG A 473 9.84 -18.51 -3.74
N PHE A 474 9.66 -17.24 -4.08
CA PHE A 474 10.56 -16.50 -5.00
C PHE A 474 11.76 -15.84 -4.30
N LEU A 475 11.98 -16.09 -3.01
CA LEU A 475 13.12 -15.56 -2.25
C LEU A 475 14.28 -16.56 -2.08
N SER A 476 14.08 -17.85 -2.35
CA SER A 476 15.17 -18.84 -2.31
C SER A 476 16.14 -18.65 -3.48
N ASP A 477 17.41 -19.02 -3.32
CA ASP A 477 18.44 -18.75 -4.34
C ASP A 477 18.17 -19.46 -5.68
N GLU A 478 17.52 -20.63 -5.66
CA GLU A 478 17.10 -21.37 -6.86
C GLU A 478 15.89 -20.71 -7.54
N GLN A 479 14.90 -20.23 -6.78
CA GLN A 479 13.68 -19.61 -7.30
C GLN A 479 13.82 -18.11 -7.60
N LYS A 480 14.84 -17.43 -7.05
CA LYS A 480 15.22 -16.06 -7.46
C LYS A 480 15.52 -15.98 -8.96
N MET A 481 16.03 -17.07 -9.54
CA MET A 481 16.38 -17.19 -10.95
C MET A 481 15.15 -17.41 -11.86
N VAL A 482 13.98 -17.70 -11.28
CA VAL A 482 12.73 -17.82 -12.05
C VAL A 482 12.20 -16.41 -12.34
N ASP A 483 12.14 -16.08 -13.63
CA ASP A 483 11.68 -14.80 -14.13
C ASP A 483 10.47 -14.95 -15.08
N VAL A 484 9.67 -13.90 -15.12
CA VAL A 484 8.42 -13.82 -15.91
C VAL A 484 8.67 -13.39 -17.35
N ARG A 485 9.94 -13.17 -17.74
CA ARG A 485 10.39 -12.72 -19.07
C ARG A 485 10.50 -13.86 -20.09
N GLY A 486 9.80 -14.97 -19.87
CA GLY A 486 9.54 -16.03 -20.85
C GLY A 486 10.70 -17.00 -21.13
N GLN A 487 11.71 -17.04 -20.25
CA GLN A 487 12.78 -18.04 -20.31
C GLN A 487 12.55 -19.20 -19.34
N ASN A 488 11.78 -18.97 -18.28
CA ASN A 488 11.35 -20.00 -17.34
C ASN A 488 9.93 -20.45 -17.72
N TYR A 489 9.84 -21.61 -18.36
CA TYR A 489 8.59 -22.08 -18.94
C TYR A 489 7.56 -22.50 -17.89
N GLU A 490 7.99 -22.64 -16.64
CA GLU A 490 7.17 -22.94 -15.47
C GLU A 490 6.31 -21.73 -15.03
N LEU A 491 6.69 -20.51 -15.44
CA LEU A 491 6.04 -19.24 -15.08
C LEU A 491 5.93 -18.31 -16.30
N LEU A 492 4.77 -18.29 -16.96
CA LEU A 492 4.58 -17.59 -18.25
C LEU A 492 3.41 -16.58 -18.27
N PRO A 493 3.30 -15.66 -17.30
CA PRO A 493 2.21 -14.68 -17.30
C PRO A 493 2.28 -13.69 -18.48
N PHE A 494 3.45 -13.54 -19.11
CA PHE A 494 3.67 -12.72 -20.31
C PHE A 494 3.81 -13.53 -21.61
N GLY A 495 3.61 -14.84 -21.54
CA GLY A 495 3.90 -15.79 -22.63
C GLY A 495 5.40 -15.99 -22.88
N ALA A 496 5.72 -16.65 -23.99
CA ALA A 496 7.09 -16.97 -24.41
C ALA A 496 7.24 -16.87 -25.94
N GLY A 497 8.47 -17.15 -26.42
CA GLY A 497 8.82 -17.19 -27.84
C GLY A 497 8.74 -15.83 -28.53
N ARG A 498 8.63 -15.84 -29.86
CA ARG A 498 8.56 -14.61 -30.68
C ARG A 498 7.43 -13.67 -30.25
N ARG A 499 6.30 -14.22 -29.81
CA ARG A 499 5.08 -13.47 -29.42
C ARG A 499 5.01 -13.11 -27.94
N ILE A 500 6.13 -13.21 -27.19
CA ILE A 500 6.19 -12.72 -25.81
C ILE A 500 5.77 -11.25 -25.73
N CYS A 501 5.08 -10.88 -24.65
CA CYS A 501 4.67 -9.51 -24.40
C CYS A 501 5.84 -8.53 -24.59
N PRO A 502 5.68 -7.44 -25.35
CA PRO A 502 6.72 -6.43 -25.47
C PRO A 502 6.74 -5.47 -24.26
N GLY A 503 5.66 -5.39 -23.48
CA GLY A 503 5.48 -4.45 -22.37
C GLY A 503 5.87 -4.97 -20.98
N VAL A 504 6.69 -6.03 -20.89
CA VAL A 504 7.01 -6.69 -19.61
C VAL A 504 7.60 -5.69 -18.60
N SER A 505 8.68 -4.99 -18.96
CA SER A 505 9.34 -4.03 -18.07
C SER A 505 8.39 -2.90 -17.62
N PHE A 506 7.67 -2.29 -18.58
CA PHE A 506 6.71 -1.22 -18.27
C PHE A 506 5.66 -1.65 -17.25
N SER A 507 5.03 -2.82 -17.47
CA SER A 507 3.98 -3.31 -16.58
C SER A 507 4.52 -3.65 -15.19
N LEU A 508 5.68 -4.29 -15.10
CA LEU A 508 6.29 -4.65 -13.81
C LEU A 508 6.65 -3.40 -13.01
N ASP A 509 7.26 -2.40 -13.65
CA ASP A 509 7.65 -1.16 -12.98
C ASP A 509 6.42 -0.40 -12.47
N LEU A 510 5.37 -0.27 -13.30
CA LEU A 510 4.14 0.42 -12.91
C LEU A 510 3.40 -0.32 -11.77
N MET A 511 3.26 -1.65 -11.85
CA MET A 511 2.63 -2.45 -10.80
C MET A 511 3.41 -2.35 -9.47
N GLN A 512 4.74 -2.42 -9.52
CA GLN A 512 5.59 -2.28 -8.33
C GLN A 512 5.49 -0.89 -7.72
N LEU A 513 5.53 0.16 -8.54
CA LEU A 513 5.41 1.55 -8.09
C LEU A 513 4.07 1.79 -7.39
N VAL A 514 2.96 1.36 -8.01
CA VAL A 514 1.61 1.51 -7.44
C VAL A 514 1.46 0.73 -6.15
N LEU A 515 1.89 -0.54 -6.13
CA LEU A 515 1.77 -1.38 -4.95
C LEU A 515 2.60 -0.84 -3.78
N THR A 516 3.84 -0.44 -4.05
CA THR A 516 4.73 0.15 -3.05
C THR A 516 4.12 1.40 -2.43
N ARG A 517 3.59 2.31 -3.25
CA ARG A 517 2.98 3.56 -2.76
C ARG A 517 1.69 3.31 -1.98
N LEU A 518 0.83 2.40 -2.43
CA LEU A 518 -0.38 2.03 -1.67
C LEU A 518 -0.01 1.50 -0.27
N ILE A 519 1.01 0.64 -0.19
CA ILE A 519 1.50 0.09 1.07
C ILE A 519 2.16 1.17 1.95
N LEU A 520 2.97 2.06 1.36
CA LEU A 520 3.69 3.11 2.08
C LEU A 520 2.76 4.20 2.62
N GLU A 521 1.78 4.63 1.83
CA GLU A 521 0.97 5.82 2.11
C GLU A 521 -0.38 5.51 2.78
N PHE A 522 -0.90 4.28 2.61
CA PHE A 522 -2.24 3.92 3.07
C PHE A 522 -2.28 2.67 3.95
N GLU A 523 -3.25 2.65 4.84
CA GLU A 523 -3.83 1.43 5.40
C GLU A 523 -4.98 0.99 4.50
N MET A 524 -5.02 -0.30 4.19
CA MET A 524 -6.00 -0.89 3.28
C MET A 524 -6.83 -1.94 4.02
N LYS A 525 -8.16 -1.82 3.92
CA LYS A 525 -9.10 -2.83 4.45
C LYS A 525 -10.16 -3.17 3.41
N SER A 526 -10.61 -4.41 3.41
CA SER A 526 -11.82 -4.77 2.66
C SER A 526 -13.06 -4.36 3.45
N PRO A 527 -14.05 -3.71 2.82
CA PRO A 527 -15.28 -3.29 3.51
C PRO A 527 -16.13 -4.47 4.01
N SER A 528 -16.04 -5.62 3.37
CA SER A 528 -16.83 -6.84 3.68
C SER A 528 -15.99 -7.97 4.30
N GLY A 529 -14.75 -7.68 4.71
CA GLY A 529 -13.84 -8.66 5.29
C GLY A 529 -13.09 -9.48 4.23
N LYS A 530 -13.50 -10.73 3.98
CA LYS A 530 -12.80 -11.59 3.02
C LYS A 530 -13.18 -11.20 1.59
N VAL A 531 -12.18 -10.86 0.77
CA VAL A 531 -12.36 -10.51 -0.63
C VAL A 531 -12.78 -11.74 -1.44
N ASP A 532 -13.81 -11.61 -2.26
CA ASP A 532 -14.24 -12.65 -3.20
C ASP A 532 -13.15 -12.92 -4.26
N MET A 533 -12.79 -14.18 -4.50
CA MET A 533 -11.73 -14.56 -5.45
C MET A 533 -12.26 -15.24 -6.72
N THR A 534 -13.54 -15.08 -7.04
CA THR A 534 -14.15 -15.73 -8.20
C THR A 534 -13.76 -15.03 -9.50
N ALA A 535 -13.32 -15.81 -10.48
CA ALA A 535 -12.96 -15.33 -11.81
C ALA A 535 -14.14 -15.46 -12.78
N THR A 536 -14.20 -14.59 -13.78
CA THR A 536 -15.14 -14.71 -14.90
C THR A 536 -14.68 -15.80 -15.87
N PRO A 537 -15.61 -16.53 -16.52
CA PRO A 537 -15.26 -17.37 -17.67
C PRO A 537 -14.58 -16.54 -18.77
N GLY A 538 -13.65 -17.16 -19.51
CA GLY A 538 -13.00 -16.56 -20.67
C GLY A 538 -11.50 -16.84 -20.77
N LEU A 539 -10.87 -16.25 -21.78
CA LEU A 539 -9.41 -16.30 -22.00
C LEU A 539 -8.63 -15.31 -21.12
N MET A 540 -9.33 -14.36 -20.51
CA MET A 540 -8.81 -13.37 -19.56
C MET A 540 -9.42 -13.63 -18.19
N SER A 541 -8.64 -13.43 -17.13
CA SER A 541 -9.03 -13.76 -15.76
C SER A 541 -9.66 -12.58 -15.00
N TYR A 542 -10.74 -11.96 -15.48
CA TYR A 542 -11.40 -10.88 -14.71
C TYR A 542 -12.03 -11.41 -13.42
N LYS A 543 -12.24 -10.54 -12.42
CA LYS A 543 -13.03 -10.88 -11.23
C LYS A 543 -14.52 -10.74 -11.53
N VAL A 544 -15.34 -11.59 -10.92
CA VAL A 544 -16.80 -11.45 -10.97
C VAL A 544 -17.26 -10.26 -10.14
N VAL A 545 -16.72 -10.15 -8.91
CA VAL A 545 -17.00 -9.05 -7.99
C VAL A 545 -15.86 -8.03 -8.08
N PRO A 546 -16.13 -6.76 -8.46
CA PRO A 546 -15.15 -5.68 -8.41
C PRO A 546 -14.51 -5.53 -7.03
N LEU A 547 -13.28 -5.05 -6.98
CA LEU A 547 -12.54 -4.86 -5.73
C LEU A 547 -12.78 -3.45 -5.18
N ASP A 548 -13.54 -3.37 -4.09
CA ASP A 548 -13.67 -2.16 -3.28
C ASP A 548 -12.73 -2.24 -2.07
N ILE A 549 -12.00 -1.15 -1.80
CA ILE A 549 -11.09 -1.03 -0.66
C ILE A 549 -11.41 0.24 0.12
N LEU A 550 -11.43 0.12 1.46
CA LEU A 550 -11.37 1.25 2.38
C LEU A 550 -9.91 1.64 2.58
N LEU A 551 -9.57 2.86 2.16
CA LEU A 551 -8.25 3.44 2.33
C LEU A 551 -8.27 4.45 3.47
N THR A 552 -7.27 4.36 4.34
CA THR A 552 -6.96 5.41 5.32
C THR A 552 -5.55 5.87 5.09
N HIS A 553 -5.35 7.15 4.76
CA HIS A 553 -4.01 7.67 4.58
C HIS A 553 -3.24 7.64 5.91
N ARG A 554 -2.05 7.05 5.95
CA ARG A 554 -1.30 6.80 7.20
C ARG A 554 -0.97 8.08 7.97
N ARG A 555 -0.71 9.21 7.27
CA ARG A 555 -0.53 10.52 7.93
C ARG A 555 -1.82 11.07 8.55
N ILE A 556 -2.98 10.73 7.99
CA ILE A 556 -4.28 11.13 8.56
C ILE A 556 -4.63 10.19 9.71
N LYS A 557 -4.39 8.88 9.56
CA LYS A 557 -4.57 7.89 10.62
C LYS A 557 -3.77 8.25 11.88
N SER A 558 -2.54 8.72 11.76
CA SER A 558 -1.79 9.20 12.94
C SER A 558 -2.52 10.37 13.62
N CYS A 559 -3.12 11.29 12.88
CA CYS A 559 -3.92 12.38 13.44
C CYS A 559 -5.26 11.90 14.03
N VAL A 560 -5.91 10.91 13.44
CA VAL A 560 -7.20 10.36 13.90
C VAL A 560 -7.03 9.39 15.07
N GLN A 561 -5.95 8.62 15.12
CA GLN A 561 -5.59 7.80 16.28
C GLN A 561 -5.23 8.67 17.48
N LEU A 562 -4.59 9.83 17.24
CA LEU A 562 -4.49 10.87 18.27
C LEU A 562 -5.90 11.27 18.74
N ALA A 563 -6.83 11.61 17.83
CA ALA A 563 -8.21 11.98 18.15
C ALA A 563 -9.11 10.85 18.73
N SER A 564 -8.82 9.56 18.49
CA SER A 564 -9.54 8.42 19.10
C SER A 564 -8.96 8.09 20.47
N SER A 565 -7.63 8.10 20.61
CA SER A 565 -6.96 7.99 21.91
C SER A 565 -7.37 9.13 22.85
N GLU A 566 -7.70 10.31 22.30
CA GLU A 566 -8.32 11.41 23.02
C GLU A 566 -9.68 11.04 23.60
N ARG A 567 -10.58 10.45 22.80
CA ARG A 567 -11.92 10.01 23.27
C ARG A 567 -11.86 8.85 24.26
N ASP A 568 -10.95 7.91 24.05
CA ASP A 568 -10.78 6.76 24.95
C ASP A 568 -10.12 7.19 26.28
N MET A 569 -9.16 8.13 26.27
CA MET A 569 -8.61 8.72 27.50
C MET A 569 -9.64 9.59 28.25
N GLU A 570 -10.51 10.32 27.55
CA GLU A 570 -11.64 11.05 28.16
C GLU A 570 -12.65 10.12 28.85
N SER A 571 -12.82 8.89 28.35
CA SER A 571 -13.77 7.91 28.93
C SER A 571 -13.41 7.45 30.35
N SER A 572 -12.17 7.69 30.81
CA SER A 572 -11.67 7.33 32.14
C SER A 572 -12.18 8.25 33.28
N GLY A 573 -12.89 9.33 32.96
CA GLY A 573 -13.34 10.34 33.93
C GLY A 573 -12.23 11.31 34.37
N VAL A 574 -11.00 11.16 33.87
CA VAL A 574 -9.88 12.09 34.08
C VAL A 574 -9.85 13.09 32.91
N PRO A 575 -9.90 14.41 33.17
CA PRO A 575 -9.74 15.43 32.13
C PRO A 575 -8.41 15.29 31.39
N VAL A 576 -8.39 15.71 30.14
CA VAL A 576 -7.20 15.67 29.28
C VAL A 576 -6.79 17.08 28.84
N ILE A 577 -5.51 17.26 28.55
CA ILE A 577 -4.92 18.52 28.04
C ILE A 577 -4.17 18.23 26.73
N THR A 578 -4.37 19.07 25.73
CA THR A 578 -3.57 19.05 24.50
C THR A 578 -2.27 19.82 24.69
N LEU A 579 -1.15 19.13 24.55
CA LEU A 579 0.18 19.73 24.56
C LEU A 579 0.43 20.55 23.30
N SER A 580 1.42 21.46 23.34
CA SER A 580 1.82 22.25 22.18
C SER A 580 2.32 21.42 20.99
N SER A 581 2.72 20.17 21.24
CA SER A 581 3.04 19.16 20.21
C SER A 581 1.81 18.58 19.49
N GLY A 582 0.59 18.90 19.94
CA GLY A 582 -0.66 18.29 19.49
C GLY A 582 -0.98 16.94 20.15
N LYS A 583 -0.11 16.43 21.04
CA LYS A 583 -0.37 15.19 21.79
C LYS A 583 -1.27 15.47 22.98
N VAL A 584 -2.27 14.63 23.19
CA VAL A 584 -3.15 14.73 24.36
C VAL A 584 -2.62 13.90 25.53
N MET A 585 -2.72 14.50 26.71
CA MET A 585 -2.13 14.05 27.96
C MET A 585 -3.20 14.09 29.07
N PRO A 586 -3.43 12.98 29.82
CA PRO A 586 -4.27 13.00 31.01
C PRO A 586 -3.72 13.97 32.06
N VAL A 587 -4.61 14.73 32.70
CA VAL A 587 -4.24 15.71 33.73
C VAL A 587 -3.60 15.05 34.95
N LEU A 588 -4.03 13.84 35.30
CA LEU A 588 -3.58 13.08 36.46
C LEU A 588 -2.71 11.90 36.04
N GLY A 589 -1.46 11.90 36.49
CA GLY A 589 -0.48 10.84 36.28
C GLY A 589 -0.03 10.15 37.56
N MET A 590 0.49 8.94 37.40
CA MET A 590 1.14 8.18 38.45
C MET A 590 2.67 8.20 38.28
N GLY A 591 3.37 8.75 39.26
CA GLY A 591 4.84 8.69 39.33
C GLY A 591 5.34 7.36 39.89
N THR A 592 6.43 6.83 39.34
CA THR A 592 6.98 5.52 39.74
C THR A 592 8.05 5.59 40.84
N PHE A 593 8.63 6.75 41.12
CA PHE A 593 9.78 6.88 42.05
C PHE A 593 9.43 6.53 43.51
N GLU A 594 10.13 5.58 44.15
CA GLU A 594 10.16 5.39 45.63
C GLU A 594 11.51 5.77 46.24
N LYS A 595 12.55 5.16 45.69
CA LYS A 595 13.94 5.25 46.07
C LYS A 595 14.76 4.96 44.82
N VAL A 596 16.03 5.33 44.85
CA VAL A 596 16.97 4.92 43.79
C VAL A 596 17.28 3.44 43.94
N GLY A 597 17.19 2.70 42.83
CA GLY A 597 17.52 1.28 42.75
C GLY A 597 16.44 0.47 42.05
N LYS A 598 16.80 -0.75 41.63
CA LYS A 598 15.93 -1.66 40.88
C LYS A 598 14.50 -1.70 41.41
N GLY A 599 13.55 -1.44 40.51
CA GLY A 599 12.12 -1.51 40.79
C GLY A 599 11.71 -2.83 41.45
N SER A 600 10.73 -2.74 42.34
CA SER A 600 10.22 -3.82 43.17
C SER A 600 8.90 -4.39 42.64
N GLU A 601 8.61 -5.64 43.00
CA GLU A 601 7.32 -6.27 42.69
C GLU A 601 6.13 -5.45 43.24
N ARG A 602 6.34 -4.75 44.36
CA ARG A 602 5.34 -3.87 44.95
C ARG A 602 4.99 -2.69 44.01
N GLU A 603 5.97 -2.10 43.36
CA GLU A 603 5.75 -1.02 42.38
C GLU A 603 5.02 -1.54 41.15
N ARG A 604 5.40 -2.72 40.66
CA ARG A 604 4.72 -3.39 39.54
C ARG A 604 3.23 -3.58 39.82
N LEU A 605 2.90 -4.16 40.98
CA LEU A 605 1.52 -4.41 41.39
C LEU A 605 0.72 -3.12 41.57
N ALA A 606 1.35 -2.05 42.09
CA ALA A 606 0.69 -0.76 42.24
C ALA A 606 0.43 -0.08 40.90
N ILE A 607 1.35 -0.17 39.93
CA ILE A 607 1.15 0.33 38.57
C ILE A 607 0.01 -0.43 37.89
N LEU A 608 0.03 -1.77 37.96
CA LEU A 608 -1.02 -2.61 37.39
C LEU A 608 -2.39 -2.27 38.01
N LYS A 609 -2.43 -2.08 39.33
CA LYS A 609 -3.65 -1.66 40.03
C LYS A 609 -4.10 -0.26 39.63
N ALA A 610 -3.16 0.67 39.38
CA ALA A 610 -3.50 2.00 38.89
C ALA A 610 -4.15 1.94 37.50
N ILE A 611 -3.62 1.12 36.58
CA ILE A 611 -4.24 0.89 35.26
C ILE A 611 -5.67 0.34 35.42
N GLU A 612 -5.85 -0.65 36.30
CA GLU A 612 -7.14 -1.29 36.60
C GLU A 612 -8.19 -0.27 37.11
N VAL A 613 -7.79 0.65 38.00
CA VAL A 613 -8.74 1.63 38.57
C VAL A 613 -8.98 2.86 37.69
N GLY A 614 -8.23 3.04 36.60
CA GLY A 614 -8.49 4.08 35.59
C GLY A 614 -7.34 5.05 35.29
N TYR A 615 -6.15 4.87 35.86
CA TYR A 615 -5.01 5.70 35.47
C TYR A 615 -4.58 5.39 34.03
N ARG A 616 -4.27 6.45 33.28
CA ARG A 616 -3.77 6.37 31.92
C ARG A 616 -2.45 7.10 31.70
N TYR A 617 -1.98 7.91 32.65
CA TYR A 617 -0.68 8.58 32.58
C TYR A 617 0.30 8.00 33.62
N PHE A 618 1.48 7.56 33.18
CA PHE A 618 2.58 7.09 34.03
C PHE A 618 3.87 7.85 33.74
N ASP A 619 4.52 8.31 34.80
CA ASP A 619 5.76 9.09 34.78
C ASP A 619 6.91 8.36 35.46
N THR A 620 8.01 8.19 34.73
CA THR A 620 9.22 7.52 35.21
C THR A 620 10.48 8.30 34.80
N ALA A 621 11.66 7.79 35.15
CA ALA A 621 12.94 8.34 34.73
C ALA A 621 14.02 7.24 34.72
N ALA A 622 15.05 7.42 33.90
CA ALA A 622 16.20 6.52 33.86
C ALA A 622 16.86 6.37 35.24
N ALA A 623 16.92 7.46 36.02
CA ALA A 623 17.52 7.45 37.35
C ALA A 623 16.65 6.81 38.45
N TYR A 624 15.38 6.54 38.17
CA TYR A 624 14.50 5.84 39.11
C TYR A 624 14.74 4.33 39.07
N GLU A 625 15.30 3.79 37.97
CA GLU A 625 15.46 2.35 37.73
C GLU A 625 14.13 1.55 37.80
N THR A 626 13.00 2.21 37.49
CA THR A 626 11.65 1.61 37.50
C THR A 626 11.05 1.42 36.09
N GLU A 627 11.77 1.79 35.04
CA GLU A 627 11.35 1.63 33.64
C GLU A 627 11.05 0.18 33.26
N GLU A 628 11.90 -0.77 33.69
CA GLU A 628 11.69 -2.20 33.43
C GLU A 628 10.37 -2.71 34.04
N VAL A 629 10.12 -2.33 35.30
CA VAL A 629 8.93 -2.72 36.04
C VAL A 629 7.65 -2.10 35.47
N LEU A 630 7.72 -0.83 35.02
CA LEU A 630 6.61 -0.19 34.32
C LEU A 630 6.31 -0.92 33.00
N GLY A 631 7.34 -1.27 32.22
CA GLY A 631 7.17 -2.03 30.98
C GLY A 631 6.51 -3.40 31.20
N GLU A 632 6.88 -4.10 32.27
CA GLU A 632 6.25 -5.37 32.65
C GLU A 632 4.79 -5.22 33.06
N ALA A 633 4.46 -4.20 33.85
CA ALA A 633 3.07 -3.94 34.25
C ALA A 633 2.18 -3.58 33.04
N ILE A 634 2.70 -2.81 32.06
CA ILE A 634 1.97 -2.50 30.83
C ILE A 634 1.72 -3.76 29.99
N ALA A 635 2.73 -4.62 29.84
CA ALA A 635 2.60 -5.87 29.11
C ALA A 635 1.56 -6.81 29.76
N GLU A 636 1.55 -6.89 31.09
CA GLU A 636 0.55 -7.67 31.82
C GLU A 636 -0.85 -7.06 31.72
N ALA A 637 -0.99 -5.73 31.77
CA ALA A 637 -2.27 -5.06 31.60
C ALA A 637 -2.92 -5.35 30.23
N LEU A 638 -2.10 -5.37 29.16
CA LEU A 638 -2.55 -5.79 27.82
C LEU A 638 -2.98 -7.25 27.79
N GLN A 639 -2.21 -8.13 28.43
CA GLN A 639 -2.52 -9.57 28.47
C GLN A 639 -3.82 -9.86 29.25
N LEU A 640 -4.07 -9.11 30.33
CA LEU A 640 -5.26 -9.21 31.16
C LEU A 640 -6.48 -8.49 30.55
N GLY A 641 -6.30 -7.73 29.47
CA GLY A 641 -7.37 -6.93 28.85
C GLY A 641 -7.82 -5.74 29.71
N LEU A 642 -6.96 -5.24 30.60
CA LEU A 642 -7.21 -4.00 31.36
C LEU A 642 -7.11 -2.74 30.48
N ILE A 643 -6.38 -2.87 29.37
CA ILE A 643 -6.28 -1.94 28.24
C ILE A 643 -6.27 -2.77 26.96
N GLU A 644 -6.91 -2.28 25.90
CA GLU A 644 -6.94 -2.90 24.58
C GLU A 644 -5.66 -2.63 23.78
N SER A 645 -5.05 -1.45 24.01
CA SER A 645 -3.85 -1.02 23.30
C SER A 645 -2.91 -0.18 24.17
N ARG A 646 -1.60 -0.21 23.86
CA ARG A 646 -0.60 0.71 24.42
C ARG A 646 -0.97 2.17 24.18
N ASP A 647 -1.70 2.47 23.11
CA ASP A 647 -2.10 3.83 22.75
C ASP A 647 -3.07 4.48 23.75
N GLU A 648 -3.70 3.69 24.64
CA GLU A 648 -4.50 4.23 25.75
C GLU A 648 -3.65 4.87 26.86
N LEU A 649 -2.34 4.55 26.92
CA LEU A 649 -1.45 5.07 27.95
C LEU A 649 -0.66 6.27 27.44
N PHE A 650 -0.45 7.23 28.32
CA PHE A 650 0.55 8.27 28.19
C PHE A 650 1.76 7.91 29.06
N ILE A 651 2.92 7.67 28.47
CA ILE A 651 4.14 7.30 29.21
C ILE A 651 5.19 8.39 29.02
N SER A 652 5.66 8.95 30.13
CA SER A 652 6.81 9.85 30.15
C SER A 652 8.04 9.20 30.77
N SER A 653 9.22 9.54 30.24
CA SER A 653 10.50 9.28 30.90
C SER A 653 11.45 10.48 30.81
N MET A 654 12.47 10.49 31.66
CA MET A 654 13.54 11.48 31.71
C MET A 654 14.90 10.81 31.57
N LEU A 655 15.80 11.40 30.77
CA LEU A 655 17.22 11.04 30.85
C LEU A 655 17.82 11.48 32.19
N TRP A 656 19.01 10.99 32.50
CA TRP A 656 19.80 11.50 33.62
C TRP A 656 20.85 12.52 33.16
N CYS A 657 21.32 13.37 34.07
CA CYS A 657 22.29 14.42 33.77
C CYS A 657 23.63 13.91 33.21
N THR A 658 24.00 12.66 33.46
CA THR A 658 25.19 12.01 32.87
C THR A 658 25.05 11.77 31.36
N ASP A 659 23.82 11.76 30.84
CA ASP A 659 23.51 11.61 29.42
C ASP A 659 22.98 12.90 28.78
N ALA A 660 22.98 14.01 29.52
CA ALA A 660 22.66 15.35 29.01
C ALA A 660 23.84 15.92 28.19
N HIS A 661 24.23 15.17 27.15
CA HIS A 661 25.26 15.48 26.16
C HIS A 661 24.71 15.12 24.77
N PRO A 662 24.98 15.93 23.72
CA PRO A 662 24.32 15.79 22.42
C PRO A 662 24.46 14.39 21.79
N ASP A 663 25.63 13.76 21.93
CA ASP A 663 25.93 12.43 21.40
C ASP A 663 25.31 11.27 22.21
N ARG A 664 24.70 11.56 23.37
CA ARG A 664 24.18 10.55 24.31
C ARG A 664 22.67 10.56 24.48
N VAL A 665 22.02 11.69 24.23
CA VAL A 665 20.56 11.87 24.42
C VAL A 665 19.75 10.77 23.70
N LEU A 666 20.07 10.50 22.44
CA LEU A 666 19.40 9.47 21.64
C LEU A 666 19.66 8.05 22.17
N LEU A 667 20.89 7.76 22.57
CA LEU A 667 21.25 6.45 23.14
C LEU A 667 20.54 6.22 24.48
N ALA A 668 20.45 7.25 25.32
CA ALA A 668 19.73 7.19 26.59
C ALA A 668 18.24 6.92 26.35
N LEU A 669 17.61 7.60 25.39
CA LEU A 669 16.21 7.34 25.04
C LEU A 669 16.00 5.90 24.54
N GLN A 670 16.90 5.41 23.70
CA GLN A 670 16.84 4.02 23.22
C GLN A 670 17.02 3.01 24.36
N ASN A 671 17.79 3.34 25.40
CA ASN A 671 17.91 2.51 26.60
C ASN A 671 16.58 2.50 27.37
N SER A 672 15.99 3.67 27.60
CA SER A 672 14.67 3.79 28.25
C SER A 672 13.60 2.99 27.53
N LEU A 673 13.53 3.09 26.20
CA LEU A 673 12.59 2.32 25.38
C LEU A 673 12.81 0.81 25.49
N ARG A 674 14.07 0.35 25.52
CA ARG A 674 14.41 -1.06 25.74
C ARG A 674 13.97 -1.56 27.11
N ASN A 675 14.23 -0.78 28.16
CA ASN A 675 13.83 -1.11 29.52
C ASN A 675 12.30 -1.21 29.61
N LEU A 676 11.59 -0.21 29.07
CA LEU A 676 10.12 -0.17 29.04
C LEU A 676 9.51 -1.21 28.11
N LYS A 677 10.29 -1.83 27.21
CA LYS A 677 9.80 -2.72 26.13
C LYS A 677 8.78 -2.01 25.23
N LEU A 678 9.02 -0.72 24.93
CA LEU A 678 8.15 0.14 24.11
C LEU A 678 8.86 0.64 22.85
N GLU A 679 8.07 0.98 21.83
CA GLU A 679 8.58 1.55 20.58
C GLU A 679 8.74 3.08 20.63
N TYR A 680 7.97 3.76 21.49
CA TYR A 680 7.99 5.22 21.64
C TYR A 680 7.58 5.66 23.06
N LEU A 681 7.97 6.88 23.44
CA LEU A 681 7.45 7.63 24.59
C LEU A 681 6.44 8.69 24.15
N ASP A 682 5.47 9.01 25.00
CA ASP A 682 4.55 10.12 24.74
C ASP A 682 5.19 11.48 25.09
N LEU A 683 6.07 11.49 26.09
CA LEU A 683 6.86 12.64 26.52
C LEU A 683 8.26 12.22 26.98
N TYR A 684 9.30 12.89 26.49
CA TYR A 684 10.68 12.70 26.94
C TYR A 684 11.27 14.01 27.45
N MET A 685 11.89 13.99 28.63
CA MET A 685 12.23 15.23 29.35
C MET A 685 13.69 15.32 29.79
N LEU A 686 14.24 16.53 29.78
CA LEU A 686 15.52 16.86 30.44
C LEU A 686 15.30 17.11 31.95
N PRO A 687 16.02 16.43 32.86
CA PRO A 687 15.69 16.40 34.29
C PRO A 687 16.06 17.67 35.07
N PHE A 688 17.17 18.30 34.69
CA PHE A 688 17.75 19.49 35.34
C PHE A 688 18.53 20.32 34.31
N PRO A 689 18.74 21.62 34.58
CA PRO A 689 19.51 22.53 33.71
C PRO A 689 21.04 22.35 33.84
N ALA A 690 21.52 21.11 34.00
CA ALA A 690 22.92 20.78 34.23
C ALA A 690 23.30 19.45 33.57
N SER A 691 24.57 19.34 33.17
CA SER A 691 25.17 18.08 32.73
C SER A 691 26.10 17.56 33.82
N LEU A 692 26.24 16.25 33.93
CA LEU A 692 27.29 15.60 34.72
C LEU A 692 28.27 14.92 33.78
N LYS A 693 29.51 14.69 34.23
CA LYS A 693 30.45 13.88 33.44
C LYS A 693 29.80 12.54 33.10
N PRO A 694 29.95 12.06 31.84
CA PRO A 694 29.31 10.84 31.45
C PRO A 694 29.81 9.64 32.28
N GLY A 695 28.89 8.83 32.77
CA GLY A 695 29.22 7.77 33.72
C GLY A 695 27.99 7.06 34.26
N LYS A 696 28.17 6.32 35.36
CA LYS A 696 27.09 5.61 36.04
C LYS A 696 26.17 6.61 36.75
N ILE A 697 24.87 6.33 36.73
CA ILE A 697 23.88 7.06 37.55
C ILE A 697 24.22 6.85 39.03
N THR A 698 24.48 7.94 39.74
CA THR A 698 24.77 7.99 41.18
C THR A 698 24.21 9.28 41.77
N MET A 699 23.85 9.24 43.06
CA MET A 699 23.44 10.42 43.83
C MET A 699 24.62 11.06 44.57
N ASP A 700 25.72 10.33 44.75
CA ASP A 700 26.98 10.87 45.26
C ASP A 700 27.77 11.43 44.08
N ILE A 701 27.56 12.71 43.76
CA ILE A 701 28.13 13.40 42.61
C ILE A 701 29.38 14.18 43.05
N PRO A 702 30.58 13.84 42.55
CA PRO A 702 31.79 14.63 42.80
C PRO A 702 31.66 16.05 42.24
N GLU A 703 32.19 17.04 42.95
CA GLU A 703 32.10 18.45 42.52
C GLU A 703 32.74 18.66 41.13
N GLU A 704 33.83 17.97 40.84
CA GLU A 704 34.54 18.02 39.56
C GLU A 704 33.75 17.42 38.39
N ASP A 705 32.66 16.71 38.65
CA ASP A 705 31.82 16.08 37.63
C ASP A 705 30.65 16.97 37.19
N ILE A 706 30.37 18.05 37.92
CA ILE A 706 29.28 18.99 37.59
C ILE A 706 29.72 19.88 36.42
N CYS A 707 29.01 19.76 35.29
CA CYS A 707 29.34 20.43 34.04
C CYS A 707 28.26 21.44 33.65
N ARG A 708 28.68 22.55 33.03
CA ARG A 708 27.73 23.47 32.39
C ARG A 708 27.09 22.77 31.19
N MET A 709 25.76 22.74 31.16
CA MET A 709 25.04 22.14 30.04
C MET A 709 25.07 23.06 28.81
N ASP A 710 25.37 22.49 27.66
CA ASP A 710 25.17 23.14 26.37
C ASP A 710 23.69 22.99 25.94
N TYR A 711 22.86 23.95 26.35
CA TYR A 711 21.42 23.91 26.07
C TYR A 711 21.11 23.74 24.59
N ARG A 712 21.85 24.43 23.70
CA ARG A 712 21.59 24.39 22.26
C ARG A 712 21.80 22.97 21.72
N SER A 713 22.96 22.40 21.98
CA SER A 713 23.32 21.10 21.39
C SER A 713 22.52 19.96 22.03
N VAL A 714 22.33 19.98 23.35
CA VAL A 714 21.54 18.96 24.06
C VAL A 714 20.06 19.01 23.64
N TRP A 715 19.48 20.21 23.54
CA TRP A 715 18.10 20.36 23.09
C TRP A 715 17.93 19.96 21.62
N SER A 716 18.86 20.32 20.75
CA SER A 716 18.84 19.86 19.36
C SER A 716 18.83 18.33 19.24
N ALA A 717 19.52 17.61 20.13
CA ALA A 717 19.45 16.15 20.19
C ALA A 717 18.10 15.63 20.74
N MET A 718 17.44 16.36 21.64
CA MET A 718 16.05 16.06 22.06
C MET A 718 15.07 16.25 20.89
N GLU A 719 15.22 17.33 20.12
CA GLU A 719 14.44 17.59 18.90
C GLU A 719 14.62 16.46 17.86
N GLU A 720 15.86 16.00 17.68
CA GLU A 720 16.16 14.86 16.81
C GLU A 720 15.43 13.58 17.27
N CYS A 721 15.39 13.31 18.59
CA CYS A 721 14.64 12.17 19.12
C CYS A 721 13.15 12.22 18.76
N GLN A 722 12.54 13.42 18.79
CA GLN A 722 11.16 13.61 18.37
C GLN A 722 10.98 13.45 16.86
N ASN A 723 11.88 14.04 16.06
CA ASN A 723 11.85 13.95 14.59
C ASN A 723 12.04 12.50 14.09
N LEU A 724 12.83 11.70 14.81
CA LEU A 724 13.01 10.27 14.54
C LEU A 724 11.80 9.41 14.98
N GLY A 725 10.85 9.99 15.73
CA GLY A 725 9.62 9.34 16.17
C GLY A 725 9.75 8.50 17.43
N PHE A 726 10.88 8.55 18.14
CA PHE A 726 11.10 7.82 19.41
C PHE A 726 10.36 8.45 20.60
N THR A 727 9.99 9.73 20.49
CA THR A 727 9.08 10.39 21.42
C THR A 727 8.06 11.25 20.64
N LYS A 728 6.85 11.41 21.18
CA LYS A 728 5.82 12.28 20.57
C LYS A 728 5.95 13.74 20.98
N SER A 729 6.43 13.98 22.20
CA SER A 729 6.66 15.32 22.77
C SER A 729 7.99 15.36 23.51
N ILE A 730 8.60 16.55 23.58
CA ILE A 730 9.77 16.80 24.41
C ILE A 730 9.49 17.88 25.43
N GLY A 731 10.13 17.79 26.58
CA GLY A 731 9.95 18.74 27.67
C GLY A 731 11.20 18.88 28.52
N VAL A 732 11.05 19.64 29.59
CA VAL A 732 12.08 19.86 30.60
C VAL A 732 11.50 19.63 31.99
N SER A 733 12.38 19.52 32.98
CA SER A 733 12.05 19.43 34.39
C SER A 733 12.98 20.32 35.19
N ASN A 734 12.44 21.01 36.19
CA ASN A 734 13.19 21.90 37.07
C ASN A 734 13.84 23.11 36.38
N PHE A 735 13.26 23.62 35.28
CA PHE A 735 13.74 24.83 34.61
C PHE A 735 13.03 26.08 35.14
N SER A 736 13.79 27.09 35.54
CA SER A 736 13.30 28.43 35.90
C SER A 736 12.85 29.22 34.67
N CYS A 737 12.18 30.37 34.87
CA CYS A 737 11.83 31.27 33.77
C CYS A 737 13.04 31.68 32.94
N LYS A 738 14.17 31.99 33.58
CA LYS A 738 15.38 32.45 32.90
C LYS A 738 16.01 31.33 32.06
N LYS A 739 16.05 30.11 32.62
CA LYS A 739 16.61 28.94 31.92
C LYS A 739 15.73 28.51 30.74
N LEU A 740 14.41 28.63 30.87
CA LEU A 740 13.48 28.46 29.74
C LEU A 740 13.72 29.53 28.65
N GLN A 741 13.90 30.80 29.02
CA GLN A 741 14.22 31.86 28.05
C GLN A 741 15.51 31.56 27.28
N GLU A 742 16.56 31.13 27.98
CA GLU A 742 17.85 30.77 27.38
C GLU A 742 17.72 29.57 26.43
N LEU A 743 16.97 28.53 26.82
CA LEU A 743 16.71 27.37 25.97
C LEU A 743 15.93 27.76 24.71
N MET A 744 14.80 28.45 24.89
CA MET A 744 13.90 28.84 23.80
C MET A 744 14.54 29.81 22.81
N ALA A 745 15.57 30.55 23.20
CA ALA A 745 16.32 31.42 22.28
C ALA A 745 16.95 30.65 21.10
N THR A 746 17.09 29.33 21.22
CA THR A 746 17.74 28.47 20.22
C THR A 746 16.94 27.24 19.81
N ALA A 747 15.81 26.98 20.47
CA ALA A 747 14.96 25.83 20.19
C ALA A 747 14.15 26.02 18.90
N ASN A 748 14.15 25.00 18.04
CA ASN A 748 13.25 24.91 16.90
C ASN A 748 11.88 24.33 17.32
N ILE A 749 11.90 23.39 18.28
CA ILE A 749 10.70 22.82 18.89
C ILE A 749 10.70 23.26 20.36
N PRO A 750 9.77 24.14 20.79
CA PRO A 750 9.65 24.55 22.18
C PRO A 750 9.33 23.36 23.11
N PRO A 751 9.77 23.39 24.38
CA PRO A 751 9.38 22.36 25.35
C PRO A 751 7.85 22.36 25.53
N ALA A 752 7.22 21.19 25.42
CA ALA A 752 5.78 21.05 25.61
C ALA A 752 5.38 21.08 27.09
N VAL A 753 6.28 20.62 27.97
CA VAL A 753 6.06 20.47 29.41
C VAL A 753 7.27 20.99 30.18
N ASN A 754 7.02 21.64 31.32
CA ASN A 754 8.01 21.86 32.38
C ASN A 754 7.52 21.19 33.67
N GLN A 755 8.10 20.03 34.02
CA GLN A 755 7.75 19.32 35.25
C GLN A 755 8.51 19.95 36.44
N VAL A 756 7.79 20.36 37.48
CA VAL A 756 8.39 21.12 38.60
C VAL A 756 7.70 20.82 39.94
N GLU A 757 8.44 21.03 41.03
CA GLU A 757 7.85 21.07 42.37
C GLU A 757 6.73 22.11 42.43
N MET A 758 5.50 21.71 42.72
CA MET A 758 4.39 22.66 42.88
C MET A 758 3.37 22.13 43.88
N SER A 759 3.02 22.97 44.84
CA SER A 759 2.06 22.65 45.91
C SER A 759 1.39 23.93 46.42
N PRO A 760 0.33 23.84 47.26
CA PRO A 760 -0.21 25.01 47.96
C PRO A 760 0.82 25.81 48.77
N ALA A 761 1.88 25.13 49.25
CA ALA A 761 3.00 25.74 49.98
C ALA A 761 4.17 26.13 49.08
N PHE A 762 4.12 25.90 47.76
CA PHE A 762 5.11 26.39 46.81
C PHE A 762 4.46 26.55 45.43
N GLN A 763 3.88 27.73 45.18
CA GLN A 763 2.86 27.94 44.17
C GLN A 763 3.39 28.34 42.80
N GLN A 764 4.68 28.71 42.72
CA GLN A 764 5.40 29.01 41.48
C GLN A 764 4.69 29.99 40.53
N LYS A 765 4.00 31.02 41.07
CA LYS A 765 3.13 31.93 40.29
C LYS A 765 3.81 32.52 39.05
N LYS A 766 5.03 33.07 39.22
CA LYS A 766 5.81 33.66 38.12
C LYS A 766 6.16 32.63 37.03
N LEU A 767 6.52 31.40 37.42
CA LEU A 767 6.85 30.34 36.47
C LEU A 767 5.60 29.89 35.70
N ARG A 768 4.46 29.74 36.38
CA ARG A 768 3.19 29.37 35.75
C ARG A 768 2.74 30.41 34.73
N GLU A 769 2.78 31.69 35.09
CA GLU A 769 2.45 32.79 34.18
C GLU A 769 3.36 32.78 32.93
N TYR A 770 4.67 32.56 33.14
CA TYR A 770 5.63 32.46 32.04
C TYR A 770 5.36 31.25 31.14
N CYS A 771 5.16 30.05 31.71
CA CYS A 771 4.92 28.83 30.95
C CYS A 771 3.61 28.94 30.16
N ASN A 772 2.54 29.44 30.77
CA ASN A 772 1.26 29.67 30.12
C ASN A 772 1.38 30.65 28.94
N ALA A 773 2.14 31.75 29.10
CA ALA A 773 2.36 32.72 28.02
C ALA A 773 3.16 32.14 26.83
N ASN A 774 3.85 31.02 27.01
CA ASN A 774 4.68 30.37 25.98
C ASN A 774 4.14 28.99 25.55
N ASN A 775 2.89 28.67 25.88
CA ASN A 775 2.26 27.37 25.59
C ASN A 775 3.08 26.16 26.11
N ILE A 776 3.68 26.31 27.29
CA ILE A 776 4.38 25.24 28.01
C ILE A 776 3.46 24.80 29.16
N LEU A 777 3.10 23.53 29.21
CA LEU A 777 2.30 23.00 30.32
C LEU A 777 3.18 22.84 31.57
N VAL A 778 2.70 23.33 32.72
CA VAL A 778 3.31 23.00 34.01
C VAL A 778 2.78 21.64 34.47
N SER A 779 3.70 20.72 34.80
CA SER A 779 3.36 19.43 35.41
C SER A 779 3.88 19.40 36.84
N ALA A 780 2.97 19.37 37.80
CA ALA A 780 3.27 19.46 39.22
C ALA A 780 3.69 18.10 39.79
N VAL A 781 4.84 18.09 40.46
CA VAL A 781 5.31 16.99 41.32
C VAL A 781 5.46 17.47 42.76
N SER A 782 5.61 16.52 43.69
CA SER A 782 5.78 16.82 45.13
C SER A 782 4.61 17.62 45.74
N ILE A 783 3.39 17.41 45.24
CA ILE A 783 2.18 18.18 45.59
C ILE A 783 1.87 18.15 47.09
N LEU A 784 2.23 17.06 47.77
CA LEU A 784 2.02 16.87 49.21
C LEU A 784 3.26 17.22 50.06
N GLY A 785 4.21 17.95 49.49
CA GLY A 785 5.48 18.32 50.15
C GLY A 785 6.46 17.16 50.31
N SER A 786 6.29 16.07 49.55
CA SER A 786 7.09 14.83 49.66
C SER A 786 7.21 14.30 51.09
N ASN A 787 6.16 14.50 51.90
CA ASN A 787 6.16 14.12 53.31
C ASN A 787 6.47 12.62 53.48
N GLY A 788 7.48 12.30 54.30
CA GLY A 788 7.98 10.94 54.50
C GLY A 788 9.30 10.63 53.78
N THR A 789 9.81 11.52 52.91
CA THR A 789 11.19 11.44 52.41
C THR A 789 12.16 12.24 53.30
N PRO A 790 13.48 11.95 53.26
CA PRO A 790 14.47 12.71 54.04
C PRO A 790 14.53 14.21 53.74
N TRP A 791 14.08 14.64 52.56
CA TRP A 791 14.06 16.03 52.10
C TRP A 791 12.66 16.64 52.07
N GLY A 792 11.63 15.90 52.48
CA GLY A 792 10.25 16.34 52.47
C GLY A 792 9.92 17.31 53.60
N SER A 793 8.78 17.98 53.47
CA SER A 793 8.24 18.91 54.47
C SER A 793 6.79 18.59 54.79
N ASN A 794 6.41 18.77 56.05
CA ASN A 794 5.02 18.68 56.49
C ASN A 794 4.22 19.98 56.26
N ALA A 795 4.78 20.96 55.52
CA ALA A 795 4.14 22.25 55.29
C ALA A 795 2.77 22.15 54.60
N VAL A 796 2.55 21.14 53.75
CA VAL A 796 1.26 20.91 53.07
C VAL A 796 0.31 20.13 53.99
N LEU A 797 0.66 18.90 54.36
CA LEU A 797 -0.23 18.03 55.16
C LEU A 797 -0.48 18.54 56.59
N GLY A 798 0.46 19.31 57.13
CA GLY A 798 0.35 19.98 58.42
C GLY A 798 -0.45 21.29 58.39
N SER A 799 -0.69 21.88 57.22
CA SER A 799 -1.34 23.20 57.08
C SER A 799 -2.74 23.23 57.68
N GLU A 800 -2.94 24.13 58.64
CA GLU A 800 -4.25 24.32 59.29
C GLU A 800 -5.29 24.87 58.30
N VAL A 801 -4.85 25.75 57.39
CA VAL A 801 -5.69 26.29 56.31
C VAL A 801 -6.24 25.16 55.45
N LEU A 802 -5.37 24.25 54.98
CA LEU A 802 -5.81 23.15 54.12
C LEU A 802 -6.68 22.14 54.87
N LYS A 803 -6.43 21.90 56.17
CA LYS A 803 -7.28 21.04 57.02
C LYS A 803 -8.68 21.61 57.18
N GLN A 804 -8.81 22.92 57.39
CA GLN A 804 -10.11 23.58 57.49
C GLN A 804 -10.89 23.49 56.17
N ILE A 805 -10.23 23.73 55.04
CA ILE A 805 -10.84 23.58 53.71
C ILE A 805 -11.25 22.12 53.47
N ALA A 806 -10.37 21.17 53.78
CA ALA A 806 -10.63 19.74 53.65
C ALA A 806 -11.87 19.31 54.46
N MET A 807 -11.96 19.76 55.72
CA MET A 807 -13.11 19.51 56.58
C MET A 807 -14.40 20.13 56.02
N ALA A 808 -14.35 21.38 55.56
CA ALA A 808 -15.51 22.08 54.98
C ALA A 808 -16.01 21.42 53.69
N LYS A 809 -15.11 20.83 52.89
CA LYS A 809 -15.43 20.16 51.62
C LYS A 809 -15.76 18.67 51.79
N GLY A 810 -15.54 18.09 52.96
CA GLY A 810 -15.65 16.64 53.17
C GLY A 810 -14.64 15.84 52.35
N LYS A 811 -13.43 16.38 52.15
CA LYS A 811 -12.35 15.79 51.33
C LYS A 811 -11.07 15.67 52.17
N SER A 812 -10.07 14.95 51.67
CA SER A 812 -8.76 14.89 52.33
C SER A 812 -7.89 16.11 51.98
N VAL A 813 -6.90 16.44 52.83
CA VAL A 813 -5.91 17.50 52.52
C VAL A 813 -5.19 17.22 51.19
N ALA A 814 -4.98 15.96 50.86
CA ALA A 814 -4.39 15.56 49.58
C ALA A 814 -5.30 15.90 48.40
N GLN A 815 -6.60 15.59 48.49
CA GLN A 815 -7.60 15.97 47.48
C GLN A 815 -7.70 17.49 47.31
N VAL A 816 -7.71 18.26 48.41
CA VAL A 816 -7.68 19.73 48.34
C VAL A 816 -6.43 20.24 47.63
N SER A 817 -5.26 19.68 47.95
CA SER A 817 -3.99 20.09 47.33
C SER A 817 -3.94 19.77 45.83
N MET A 818 -4.38 18.56 45.43
CA MET A 818 -4.45 18.16 44.03
C MET A 818 -5.50 18.97 43.26
N ARG A 819 -6.67 19.21 43.85
CA ARG A 819 -7.71 20.06 43.25
C ARG A 819 -7.21 21.47 43.01
N TRP A 820 -6.49 22.04 43.98
CA TRP A 820 -5.89 23.37 43.83
C TRP A 820 -4.91 23.40 42.65
N VAL A 821 -4.00 22.42 42.54
CA VAL A 821 -3.05 22.33 41.42
C VAL A 821 -3.79 22.26 40.07
N TYR A 822 -4.84 21.43 39.99
CA TYR A 822 -5.67 21.34 38.79
C TYR A 822 -6.33 22.68 38.42
N GLU A 823 -6.91 23.38 39.39
CA GLU A 823 -7.53 24.71 39.17
C GLU A 823 -6.51 25.81 38.82
N GLN A 824 -5.22 25.60 39.11
CA GLN A 824 -4.14 26.48 38.64
C GLN A 824 -3.74 26.23 37.17
N GLY A 825 -4.38 25.29 36.47
CA GLY A 825 -4.12 24.96 35.08
C GLY A 825 -2.90 24.05 34.86
N ALA A 826 -2.45 23.34 35.91
CA ALA A 826 -1.33 22.41 35.84
C ALA A 826 -1.81 20.95 35.77
N SER A 827 -1.03 20.09 35.12
CA SER A 827 -1.17 18.63 35.30
C SER A 827 -0.52 18.21 36.63
N LEU A 828 -0.88 17.05 37.14
CA LEU A 828 -0.36 16.53 38.41
C LEU A 828 0.15 15.10 38.27
N VAL A 829 1.34 14.85 38.82
CA VAL A 829 1.91 13.52 38.95
C VAL A 829 1.99 13.17 40.43
N VAL A 830 1.27 12.11 40.82
CA VAL A 830 1.16 11.65 42.21
C VAL A 830 1.56 10.21 42.34
N LYS A 831 1.82 9.74 43.57
CA LYS A 831 2.13 8.35 43.84
C LYS A 831 1.25 7.81 44.95
N SER A 832 0.77 6.58 44.77
CA SER A 832 0.15 5.81 45.84
C SER A 832 0.37 4.31 45.64
N PHE A 833 0.55 3.59 46.74
CA PHE A 833 0.50 2.14 46.80
C PHE A 833 -0.84 1.62 47.36
N SER A 834 -1.72 2.52 47.79
CA SER A 834 -3.05 2.20 48.32
C SER A 834 -4.10 2.39 47.23
N GLU A 835 -4.88 1.33 46.97
CA GLU A 835 -6.03 1.37 46.05
C GLU A 835 -7.04 2.45 46.46
N GLU A 836 -7.33 2.57 47.76
CA GLU A 836 -8.25 3.59 48.29
C GLU A 836 -7.80 4.99 47.87
N ARG A 837 -6.52 5.32 48.08
CA ARG A 837 -5.96 6.62 47.68
C ARG A 837 -5.90 6.81 46.17
N LEU A 838 -5.62 5.76 45.40
CA LEU A 838 -5.67 5.84 43.93
C LEU A 838 -7.09 6.24 43.46
N ARG A 839 -8.13 5.65 44.06
CA ARG A 839 -9.53 6.01 43.78
C ARG A 839 -9.87 7.42 44.28
N GLU A 840 -9.42 7.81 45.47
CA GLU A 840 -9.61 9.18 45.98
C GLU A 840 -9.01 10.25 45.05
N ASN A 841 -7.84 9.97 44.47
CA ASN A 841 -7.16 10.88 43.54
C ASN A 841 -7.96 11.06 42.24
N LEU A 842 -8.67 10.03 41.76
CA LEU A 842 -9.54 10.12 40.59
C LEU A 842 -10.80 10.98 40.87
N ASN A 843 -11.20 11.10 42.15
CA ASN A 843 -12.39 11.84 42.59
C ASN A 843 -12.09 13.29 43.01
N ILE A 844 -11.16 13.95 42.30
CA ILE A 844 -10.86 15.38 42.48
C ILE A 844 -11.55 16.27 41.44
N PHE A 845 -12.16 15.69 40.40
CA PHE A 845 -12.65 16.45 39.25
C PHE A 845 -14.13 16.89 39.38
N ASP A 846 -14.90 16.25 40.26
CA ASP A 846 -16.36 16.39 40.44
C ASP A 846 -16.78 17.51 41.42
N TRP A 847 -15.84 18.27 41.98
CA TRP A 847 -16.10 19.35 42.94
C TRP A 847 -15.03 20.43 42.85
N GLU A 848 -15.32 21.67 43.26
CA GLU A 848 -14.42 22.82 43.12
C GLU A 848 -14.09 23.53 44.44
N LEU A 849 -12.96 24.23 44.46
CA LEU A 849 -12.62 25.16 45.55
C LEU A 849 -13.35 26.49 45.33
N THR A 850 -13.78 27.13 46.41
CA THR A 850 -14.37 28.45 46.31
C THR A 850 -13.29 29.51 46.06
N LYS A 851 -13.72 30.72 45.68
CA LYS A 851 -12.81 31.87 45.61
C LYS A 851 -12.14 32.16 46.96
N GLU A 852 -12.88 32.05 48.05
CA GLU A 852 -12.36 32.23 49.42
C GLU A 852 -11.32 31.17 49.77
N ASP A 853 -11.55 29.91 49.39
CA ASP A 853 -10.58 28.82 49.58
C ASP A 853 -9.26 29.14 48.86
N ASN A 854 -9.35 29.61 47.60
CA ASN A 854 -8.19 30.00 46.79
C ASN A 854 -7.44 31.21 47.38
N GLU A 855 -8.16 32.20 47.91
CA GLU A 855 -7.56 33.35 48.61
C GLU A 855 -6.79 32.90 49.86
N LYS A 856 -7.39 32.04 50.70
CA LYS A 856 -6.73 31.46 51.88
C LYS A 856 -5.49 30.63 51.53
N ILE A 857 -5.56 29.83 50.46
CA ILE A 857 -4.40 29.07 49.98
C ILE A 857 -3.28 30.01 49.51
N GLY A 858 -3.63 31.13 48.87
CA GLY A 858 -2.70 32.16 48.43
C GLY A 858 -1.84 32.76 49.55
N GLU A 859 -2.32 32.72 50.80
CA GLU A 859 -1.63 33.25 51.99
C GLU A 859 -0.68 32.24 52.65
N ILE A 860 -0.66 30.97 52.22
CA ILE A 860 0.22 29.95 52.79
C ILE A 860 1.70 30.34 52.54
N PRO A 861 2.56 30.32 53.59
CA PRO A 861 3.98 30.61 53.43
C PRO A 861 4.66 29.72 52.37
N GLN A 862 5.41 30.35 51.47
CA GLN A 862 6.07 29.66 50.36
C GLN A 862 7.36 28.97 50.83
N CYS A 863 7.51 27.67 50.57
CA CYS A 863 8.66 26.86 50.98
C CYS A 863 8.98 25.82 49.90
N ARG A 864 10.15 25.95 49.27
CA ARG A 864 10.72 24.98 48.32
C ARG A 864 11.37 23.83 49.08
N ILE A 865 11.10 22.59 48.68
CA ILE A 865 11.75 21.39 49.26
C ILE A 865 12.82 20.79 48.36
N LEU A 866 12.71 20.95 47.04
CA LEU A 866 13.69 20.47 46.08
C LEU A 866 14.84 21.47 45.99
N THR A 867 15.89 21.22 46.77
CA THR A 867 17.08 22.09 46.83
C THR A 867 18.07 21.82 45.71
N ALA A 868 18.15 20.57 45.23
CA ALA A 868 19.13 20.09 44.26
C ALA A 868 20.59 20.44 44.62
N TYR A 869 20.94 20.38 45.91
CA TYR A 869 22.27 20.74 46.42
C TYR A 869 23.43 19.99 45.74
N PHE A 870 23.18 18.78 45.25
CA PHE A 870 24.16 17.97 44.51
C PHE A 870 24.61 18.57 43.16
N LEU A 871 23.94 19.63 42.66
CA LEU A 871 24.37 20.39 41.47
C LEU A 871 25.05 21.72 41.80
N VAL A 872 25.22 22.04 43.09
CA VAL A 872 25.80 23.30 43.56
C VAL A 872 27.20 23.04 44.11
N SER A 873 28.20 23.72 43.55
CA SER A 873 29.58 23.68 44.03
C SER A 873 30.26 25.03 43.80
N PRO A 874 31.15 25.49 44.71
CA PRO A 874 31.96 26.69 44.50
C PRO A 874 32.75 26.67 43.18
N ASN A 875 33.11 25.48 42.69
CA ASN A 875 33.86 25.26 41.46
C ASN A 875 32.98 24.81 40.28
N GLY A 876 31.68 24.61 40.52
CA GLY A 876 30.71 24.14 39.53
C GLY A 876 30.08 25.27 38.71
N PRO A 877 29.17 24.92 37.78
CA PRO A 877 28.43 25.88 36.96
C PRO A 877 27.41 26.71 37.77
N PHE A 878 26.98 26.22 38.93
CA PHE A 878 26.11 26.93 39.87
C PHE A 878 26.81 27.00 41.22
N LYS A 879 27.14 28.21 41.66
CA LYS A 879 27.89 28.46 42.90
C LYS A 879 27.00 28.55 44.13
N SER A 880 25.71 28.77 43.93
CA SER A 880 24.72 28.85 44.99
C SER A 880 23.34 28.38 44.51
N GLN A 881 22.42 28.19 45.44
CA GLN A 881 21.04 27.83 45.11
C GLN A 881 20.31 28.96 44.36
N GLU A 882 20.64 30.22 44.65
CA GLU A 882 20.12 31.38 43.95
C GLU A 882 20.49 31.35 42.46
N GLU A 883 21.71 30.93 42.12
CA GLU A 883 22.14 30.75 40.72
C GLU A 883 21.44 29.58 40.03
N LEU A 884 21.22 28.47 40.75
CA LEU A 884 20.52 27.29 40.20
C LEU A 884 19.03 27.58 39.95
N TRP A 885 18.37 28.33 40.84
CA TRP A 885 16.92 28.55 40.77
C TRP A 885 16.50 29.90 40.18
N ASP A 886 17.45 30.83 40.01
CA ASP A 886 17.22 32.21 39.55
C ASP A 886 16.28 33.02 40.46
N ASP A 887 16.28 32.69 41.76
CA ASP A 887 15.56 33.41 42.80
C ASP A 887 16.48 34.47 43.44
N LYS A 888 15.91 35.61 43.88
CA LYS A 888 16.66 36.59 44.68
C LYS A 888 16.70 36.12 46.14
N ALA A 889 17.87 36.27 46.77
CA ALA A 889 18.06 36.04 48.21
C ALA A 889 17.09 36.87 49.07
#